data_AF-A0A6J2XDZ0-F1
#
_entry.id   AF-A0A6J2XDZ0-F1
#
_cell.length_a   1.000
_cell.length_b   1.000
_cell.length_c   1.000
_cell.angle_alpha   90.00
_cell.angle_beta   90.00
_cell.angle_gamma   90.00
#
_symmetry.space_group_name_H-M   'P 1'
#
loop_
_entity.id
_entity.type
_entity.pdbx_description
1 polymer ?
#
loop_
_entity_poly.entity_id
_entity_poly.type
_entity_poly.pdbx_seq_one_letter_code
_entity_poly.pdbx_strand_id
1 'polypeptide(L)'
;MGQKFQYDESGATFFYFLLSFLALILIPVTLFYWPKKKKIDLEEEKKKCQCPPCITKREHLKTSEPWRKTKNFFIKLGIVLGWITLLFIAYKLSQFDYEMANFDPYEILGISPGARQADIKKAYRKLSLILHPDKDTGNEKEFMKLTKAYQALTDEEARRNWEKYGNPDGPGAMSFGIALPSWIVEKENSIWVLGLYALVFMVALPIVVGSWWYRSMKFTGDQVLMNTTHMYYFFFHNTPQMALKRVLMILAASYEFDKRHNSEIEERQSDNDEVPMLFRKLQNLNQKNKQKPLCYPYSIKARAIIHAHLSRIPLNPETLEKDRRYIIGKCPYLIQEQVNCVNQLILLGYARRVERLITTEAIENCMKLCPMIVQGMWEFKSPLLQLPYITDDNLKYFMSKKRQIKTLQQYAQLKGEERRSILRNLSDDEYENVMKVLGAMPYIDFQITVEVMDDENPTDVTTGALVTVIVTLVREDMSTLFGDETIKEVVDIEENGVDEPKEGPEHEPARVKKPAWMKQKRGGKKTKKPNRPTPKPVTATATANAVKQKVEDSPNVSTERKQKPKEERKARVEEEESDLSADESDADTNERDNKSSEDESGGQNIDAEDDQEWERFRKLHEREKSLEGKSKVSHPVHCPYFPHEKQEYWWVYIVDRKSKTLLTAPYYVTSLVDRESVHLKFTAPSWSGLFTVTVCLRSDSYIGFNQQKDLKLDVKQAPAETTEHPQWDFEDDEQENLLEKADQESEYTTDEDLPEDED
;
A
#
# COMPACT_ATOMS: atom_id res chain seq x y z
N MET A 1 24.98 45.82 -26.30
CA MET A 1 24.06 45.43 -27.39
C MET A 1 23.52 44.05 -27.08
N GLY A 2 22.26 43.74 -27.41
CA GLY A 2 21.78 42.36 -27.32
C GLY A 2 22.50 41.48 -28.35
N GLN A 3 22.91 40.27 -27.95
CA GLN A 3 23.48 39.29 -28.87
C GLN A 3 22.42 38.90 -29.90
N LYS A 4 22.71 39.10 -31.19
CA LYS A 4 21.81 38.69 -32.27
C LYS A 4 22.06 37.21 -32.57
N PHE A 5 21.17 36.35 -32.08
CA PHE A 5 21.16 34.95 -32.47
C PHE A 5 20.95 34.82 -33.98
N GLN A 6 21.74 33.97 -34.62
CA GLN A 6 21.53 33.56 -36.01
C GLN A 6 20.63 32.31 -36.03
N TYR A 7 19.64 32.28 -36.91
CA TYR A 7 18.78 31.11 -37.11
C TYR A 7 19.34 30.24 -38.24
N ASP A 8 18.91 28.99 -38.30
CA ASP A 8 19.39 28.05 -39.31
C ASP A 8 18.68 28.29 -40.65
N GLU A 9 19.35 29.01 -41.56
CA GLU A 9 18.93 29.20 -42.96
C GLU A 9 19.16 27.95 -43.83
N SER A 10 20.00 27.00 -43.39
CA SER A 10 20.30 25.76 -44.11
C SER A 10 19.35 24.60 -43.75
N GLY A 11 18.82 24.62 -42.53
CA GLY A 11 18.05 23.54 -41.91
C GLY A 11 18.89 22.37 -41.37
N ALA A 12 20.18 22.28 -41.66
CA ALA A 12 21.02 21.14 -41.30
C ALA A 12 21.15 20.96 -39.78
N THR A 13 21.42 22.03 -39.03
CA THR A 13 21.55 21.98 -37.57
C THR A 13 20.21 21.67 -36.89
N PHE A 14 19.09 22.14 -37.47
CA PHE A 14 17.76 21.75 -37.01
C PHE A 14 17.51 20.25 -37.18
N PHE A 15 17.93 19.64 -38.30
CA PHE A 15 17.81 18.18 -38.47
C PHE A 15 18.71 17.40 -37.51
N TYR A 16 19.93 17.86 -37.20
CA TYR A 16 20.76 17.27 -36.14
C TYR A 16 20.08 17.32 -34.76
N PHE A 17 19.51 18.47 -34.38
CA PHE A 17 18.77 18.66 -33.13
C PHE A 17 17.53 17.75 -33.07
N LEU A 18 16.71 17.76 -34.13
CA LEU A 18 15.48 16.99 -34.22
C LEU A 18 15.75 15.47 -34.19
N LEU A 19 16.79 15.00 -34.88
CA LEU A 19 17.23 13.60 -34.85
C LEU A 19 17.63 13.18 -33.43
N SER A 20 18.43 14.01 -32.75
CA SER A 20 18.92 13.73 -31.40
C SER A 20 17.79 13.69 -30.37
N PHE A 21 16.88 14.67 -30.43
CA PHE A 21 15.70 14.73 -29.54
C PHE A 21 14.73 13.56 -29.79
N LEU A 22 14.48 13.22 -31.06
CA LEU A 22 13.64 12.08 -31.43
C LEU A 22 14.26 10.76 -30.98
N ALA A 23 15.57 10.56 -31.13
CA ALA A 23 16.28 9.38 -30.65
C ALA A 23 16.22 9.24 -29.12
N LEU A 24 16.44 10.35 -28.38
CA LEU A 24 16.41 10.40 -26.92
C LEU A 24 15.05 9.98 -26.35
N ILE A 25 13.95 10.27 -27.04
CA ILE A 25 12.61 9.81 -26.64
C ILE A 25 12.35 8.38 -27.16
N LEU A 26 12.61 8.13 -28.45
CA LEU A 26 12.22 6.88 -29.11
C LEU A 26 12.95 5.65 -28.56
N ILE A 27 14.25 5.76 -28.24
CA ILE A 27 15.03 4.62 -27.77
C ILE A 27 14.50 4.12 -26.40
N PRO A 28 14.39 4.94 -25.33
CA PRO A 28 13.77 4.52 -24.07
C PRO A 28 12.32 4.01 -24.23
N VAL A 29 11.50 4.67 -25.05
CA VAL A 29 10.12 4.23 -25.33
C VAL A 29 10.10 2.84 -25.98
N THR A 30 11.02 2.56 -26.92
CA THR A 30 11.09 1.24 -27.56
C THR A 30 11.59 0.14 -26.63
N LEU A 31 12.52 0.46 -25.72
CA LEU A 31 13.00 -0.47 -24.69
C LEU A 31 11.92 -0.79 -23.65
N PHE A 32 11.13 0.22 -23.26
CA PHE A 32 10.01 0.06 -22.33
C PHE A 32 8.85 -0.76 -22.92
N TYR A 33 8.44 -0.44 -24.16
CA TYR A 33 7.37 -1.17 -24.87
C TYR A 33 7.87 -2.41 -25.65
N TRP A 34 9.14 -2.79 -25.51
CA TRP A 34 9.70 -3.98 -26.14
C TRP A 34 8.88 -5.22 -25.73
N PRO A 35 8.55 -6.15 -26.65
CA PRO A 35 7.69 -7.29 -26.35
C PRO A 35 8.39 -8.35 -25.50
N LYS A 36 8.63 -8.04 -24.22
CA LYS A 36 8.98 -8.99 -23.17
C LYS A 36 7.81 -9.99 -23.03
N LYS A 37 7.91 -11.13 -23.71
CA LYS A 37 7.06 -12.29 -23.40
C LYS A 37 7.32 -12.67 -21.95
N LYS A 38 6.37 -12.41 -21.04
CA LYS A 38 6.35 -13.12 -19.76
C LYS A 38 6.40 -14.62 -20.09
N LYS A 39 7.33 -15.35 -19.48
CA LYS A 39 7.23 -16.81 -19.43
C LYS A 39 5.90 -17.13 -18.73
N ILE A 40 5.19 -18.14 -19.21
CA ILE A 40 3.99 -18.63 -18.54
C ILE A 40 4.48 -19.69 -17.57
N ASP A 41 4.60 -19.31 -16.30
CA ASP A 41 5.12 -20.19 -15.27
C ASP A 41 4.04 -21.23 -14.96
N LEU A 42 4.21 -22.43 -15.53
CA LEU A 42 3.21 -23.51 -15.52
C LEU A 42 2.81 -23.93 -14.10
N GLU A 43 3.65 -23.67 -13.11
CA GLU A 43 3.35 -23.90 -11.70
C GLU A 43 2.35 -22.89 -11.13
N GLU A 44 2.40 -21.61 -11.53
CA GLU A 44 1.35 -20.67 -11.17
C GLU A 44 0.00 -21.08 -11.78
N GLU A 45 -0.02 -21.63 -12.99
CA GLU A 45 -1.26 -22.09 -13.61
C GLU A 45 -1.82 -23.34 -12.91
N LYS A 46 -0.96 -24.25 -12.43
CA LYS A 46 -1.34 -25.38 -11.57
C LYS A 46 -1.91 -24.95 -10.20
N LYS A 47 -1.42 -23.84 -9.64
CA LYS A 47 -1.93 -23.26 -8.37
C LYS A 47 -3.31 -22.61 -8.51
N LYS A 48 -3.75 -22.23 -9.72
CA LYS A 48 -5.02 -21.50 -9.95
C LYS A 48 -6.23 -22.45 -9.96
N CYS A 49 -7.19 -22.19 -9.07
CA CYS A 49 -8.44 -22.97 -8.93
C CYS A 49 -9.22 -23.09 -10.25
N GLN A 50 -9.64 -24.31 -10.59
CA GLN A 50 -10.31 -24.68 -11.84
C GLN A 50 -11.83 -24.76 -11.72
N CYS A 51 -12.42 -24.21 -10.64
CA CYS A 51 -13.88 -24.21 -10.46
C CYS A 51 -14.62 -23.50 -11.62
N PRO A 52 -15.83 -23.92 -12.04
CA PRO A 52 -16.50 -23.29 -13.18
C PRO A 52 -16.72 -21.77 -13.02
N PRO A 53 -17.16 -21.24 -11.85
CA PRO A 53 -17.16 -19.80 -11.60
C PRO A 53 -15.77 -19.14 -11.74
N CYS A 54 -14.71 -19.83 -11.31
CA CYS A 54 -13.31 -19.40 -11.41
C CYS A 54 -12.84 -19.33 -12.87
N ILE A 55 -13.36 -20.20 -13.76
CA ILE A 55 -13.11 -20.17 -15.20
C ILE A 55 -13.86 -18.98 -15.83
N THR A 56 -15.17 -18.87 -15.62
CA THR A 56 -16.01 -17.80 -16.17
C THR A 56 -15.51 -16.41 -15.76
N LYS A 57 -15.04 -16.23 -14.52
CA LYS A 57 -14.38 -15.00 -14.06
C LYS A 57 -13.12 -14.69 -14.87
N ARG A 58 -12.22 -15.67 -15.06
CA ARG A 58 -10.96 -15.50 -15.82
C ARG A 58 -11.20 -15.23 -17.30
N GLU A 59 -12.27 -15.78 -17.88
CA GLU A 59 -12.71 -15.48 -19.25
C GLU A 59 -13.23 -14.04 -19.35
N HIS A 60 -14.12 -13.63 -18.44
CA HIS A 60 -14.62 -12.26 -18.39
C HIS A 60 -13.49 -11.23 -18.22
N LEU A 61 -12.53 -11.45 -17.32
CA LEU A 61 -11.36 -10.57 -17.14
C LEU A 61 -10.50 -10.43 -18.41
N LYS A 62 -10.37 -11.51 -19.20
CA LYS A 62 -9.69 -11.46 -20.52
C LYS A 62 -10.49 -10.68 -21.58
N THR A 63 -11.81 -10.60 -21.44
CA THR A 63 -12.69 -9.84 -22.36
C THR A 63 -12.94 -8.39 -21.94
N SER A 64 -12.80 -8.04 -20.66
CA SER A 64 -13.14 -6.72 -20.12
C SER A 64 -12.17 -5.60 -20.49
N GLU A 65 -11.06 -5.91 -21.18
CA GLU A 65 -10.12 -4.94 -21.74
C GLU A 65 -10.16 -4.89 -23.28
N PRO A 66 -11.31 -4.61 -23.93
CA PRO A 66 -11.42 -4.66 -25.39
C PRO A 66 -10.43 -3.71 -26.09
N TRP A 67 -10.17 -2.55 -25.49
CA TRP A 67 -9.24 -1.55 -26.00
C TRP A 67 -7.75 -1.86 -25.74
N ARG A 68 -7.39 -2.90 -24.97
CA ARG A 68 -5.96 -3.22 -24.74
C ARG A 68 -5.26 -3.69 -26.01
N LYS A 69 -5.95 -4.43 -26.87
CA LYS A 69 -5.41 -4.86 -28.18
C LYS A 69 -5.21 -3.68 -29.13
N THR A 70 -6.20 -2.79 -29.25
CA THR A 70 -6.12 -1.61 -30.12
C THR A 70 -5.15 -0.55 -29.58
N LYS A 71 -5.12 -0.28 -28.27
CA LYS A 71 -4.11 0.59 -27.62
C LYS A 71 -2.69 0.07 -27.89
N ASN A 72 -2.45 -1.22 -27.69
CA ASN A 72 -1.14 -1.82 -27.97
C ASN A 72 -0.77 -1.79 -29.47
N PHE A 73 -1.76 -1.87 -30.36
CA PHE A 73 -1.54 -1.66 -31.80
C PHE A 73 -1.15 -0.21 -32.10
N PHE A 74 -1.89 0.79 -31.59
CA PHE A 74 -1.58 2.21 -31.80
C PHE A 74 -0.23 2.62 -31.20
N ILE A 75 0.15 2.11 -30.02
CA ILE A 75 1.48 2.34 -29.43
C ILE A 75 2.58 1.78 -30.34
N LYS A 76 2.43 0.54 -30.84
CA LYS A 76 3.39 -0.06 -31.77
C LYS A 76 3.45 0.68 -33.11
N LEU A 77 2.31 1.12 -33.63
CA LEU A 77 2.23 1.93 -34.85
C LEU A 77 2.95 3.27 -34.67
N GLY A 78 2.73 3.96 -33.54
CA GLY A 78 3.44 5.19 -33.19
C GLY A 78 4.95 5.00 -33.08
N ILE A 79 5.41 3.90 -32.48
CA ILE A 79 6.83 3.53 -32.42
C ILE A 79 7.41 3.27 -33.82
N VAL A 80 6.71 2.53 -34.68
CA VAL A 80 7.15 2.25 -36.06
C VAL A 80 7.20 3.54 -36.89
N LEU A 81 6.19 4.41 -36.79
CA LEU A 81 6.18 5.71 -37.44
C LEU A 81 7.30 6.62 -36.91
N GLY A 82 7.62 6.53 -35.60
CA GLY A 82 8.76 7.20 -34.99
C GLY A 82 10.09 6.77 -35.61
N TRP A 83 10.32 5.47 -35.78
CA TRP A 83 11.52 4.96 -36.45
C TRP A 83 11.59 5.32 -37.93
N ILE A 84 10.47 5.26 -38.65
CA ILE A 84 10.40 5.71 -40.06
C ILE A 84 10.76 7.21 -40.15
N THR A 85 10.26 8.02 -39.23
CA THR A 85 10.56 9.46 -39.15
C THR A 85 12.04 9.71 -38.82
N LEU A 86 12.60 8.97 -37.86
CA LEU A 86 14.02 9.05 -37.47
C LEU A 86 14.92 8.69 -38.65
N LEU A 87 14.64 7.58 -39.35
CA LEU A 87 15.38 7.14 -40.54
C LEU A 87 15.24 8.13 -41.71
N PHE A 88 14.05 8.74 -41.89
CA PHE A 88 13.84 9.79 -42.90
C PHE A 88 14.64 11.06 -42.61
N ILE A 89 14.70 11.49 -41.33
CA ILE A 89 15.53 12.63 -40.91
C ILE A 89 17.01 12.31 -41.10
N ALA A 90 17.47 11.13 -40.68
CA ALA A 90 18.87 10.71 -40.86
C ALA A 90 19.25 10.61 -42.35
N TYR A 91 18.35 10.11 -43.22
CA TYR A 91 18.55 10.13 -44.67
C TYR A 91 18.64 11.56 -45.21
N LYS A 92 17.78 12.48 -44.76
CA LYS A 92 17.84 13.89 -45.15
C LYS A 92 19.13 14.57 -44.73
N LEU A 93 19.58 14.32 -43.49
CA LEU A 93 20.84 14.78 -42.93
C LEU A 93 22.03 14.37 -43.83
N SER A 94 22.09 13.08 -44.18
CA SER A 94 23.12 12.51 -45.06
C SER A 94 23.11 13.09 -46.49
N GLN A 95 22.04 13.77 -46.94
CA GLN A 95 22.05 14.53 -48.19
C GLN A 95 22.67 15.92 -48.03
N PHE A 96 22.47 16.58 -46.89
CA PHE A 96 23.02 17.92 -46.61
C PHE A 96 24.55 17.88 -46.41
N ASP A 97 25.07 16.92 -45.66
CA ASP A 97 26.51 16.80 -45.37
C ASP A 97 27.34 16.71 -46.66
N TYR A 98 26.81 16.02 -47.68
CA TYR A 98 27.40 15.88 -49.00
C TYR A 98 27.44 17.20 -49.80
N GLU A 99 26.45 18.10 -49.64
CA GLU A 99 26.48 19.40 -50.32
C GLU A 99 27.45 20.40 -49.69
N MET A 100 27.76 20.22 -48.40
CA MET A 100 28.58 21.13 -47.58
C MET A 100 30.07 20.74 -47.56
N ALA A 101 30.40 19.44 -47.52
CA ALA A 101 31.79 18.96 -47.52
C ALA A 101 32.55 19.25 -48.83
N ASN A 102 31.83 19.45 -49.94
CA ASN A 102 32.39 19.65 -51.29
C ASN A 102 32.64 21.14 -51.64
N PHE A 103 33.26 21.92 -50.75
CA PHE A 103 33.70 23.29 -51.04
C PHE A 103 35.24 23.43 -50.99
N ASP A 104 35.96 22.77 -51.91
CA ASP A 104 37.34 23.16 -52.22
C ASP A 104 37.33 24.15 -53.40
N PRO A 105 37.79 25.40 -53.22
CA PRO A 105 37.93 26.38 -54.31
C PRO A 105 38.79 25.91 -55.49
N TYR A 106 39.80 25.06 -55.26
CA TYR A 106 40.68 24.54 -56.31
C TYR A 106 39.98 23.46 -57.16
N GLU A 107 39.23 22.54 -56.52
CA GLU A 107 38.44 21.54 -57.24
C GLU A 107 37.26 22.17 -58.01
N ILE A 108 36.55 23.12 -57.41
CA ILE A 108 35.45 23.87 -58.05
C ILE A 108 35.92 24.61 -59.31
N LEU A 109 37.16 25.09 -59.33
CA LEU A 109 37.77 25.74 -60.49
C LEU A 109 38.51 24.76 -61.43
N GLY A 110 38.63 23.48 -61.07
CA GLY A 110 39.30 22.45 -61.87
C GLY A 110 40.81 22.68 -62.05
N ILE A 111 41.49 23.14 -61.00
CA ILE A 111 42.90 23.58 -61.03
C ILE A 111 43.71 22.96 -59.87
N SER A 112 45.01 22.80 -60.08
CA SER A 112 45.93 22.32 -59.02
C SER A 112 46.01 23.33 -57.86
N PRO A 113 46.08 22.87 -56.60
CA PRO A 113 46.66 23.63 -55.51
C PRO A 113 48.00 24.25 -55.95
N GLY A 114 48.21 25.53 -55.64
CA GLY A 114 49.40 26.27 -56.09
C GLY A 114 49.32 26.88 -57.51
N ALA A 115 48.19 26.79 -58.22
CA ALA A 115 47.99 27.48 -59.49
C ALA A 115 48.23 29.01 -59.40
N ARG A 116 48.76 29.61 -60.47
CA ARG A 116 49.02 31.05 -60.53
C ARG A 116 47.70 31.81 -60.75
N GLN A 117 47.65 33.06 -60.28
CA GLN A 117 46.45 33.90 -60.36
C GLN A 117 45.95 34.13 -61.81
N ALA A 118 46.84 34.04 -62.81
CA ALA A 118 46.48 34.07 -64.22
C ALA A 118 45.69 32.82 -64.67
N ASP A 119 46.04 31.64 -64.15
CA ASP A 119 45.37 30.37 -64.45
C ASP A 119 44.01 30.29 -63.74
N ILE A 120 43.93 30.76 -62.49
CA ILE A 120 42.68 30.95 -61.73
C ILE A 120 41.71 31.85 -62.54
N LYS A 121 42.19 33.01 -63.02
CA LYS A 121 41.42 33.94 -63.86
C LYS A 121 41.00 33.33 -65.22
N LYS A 122 41.80 32.42 -65.78
CA LYS A 122 41.52 31.71 -67.04
C LYS A 122 40.49 30.59 -66.85
N ALA A 123 40.60 29.81 -65.78
CA ALA A 123 39.66 28.77 -65.41
C ALA A 123 38.28 29.37 -65.09
N TYR A 124 38.24 30.40 -64.24
CA TYR A 124 37.00 31.11 -63.90
C TYR A 124 36.30 31.66 -65.15
N ARG A 125 37.01 32.34 -66.06
CA ARG A 125 36.43 32.84 -67.33
C ARG A 125 35.89 31.72 -68.23
N LYS A 126 36.49 30.52 -68.22
CA LYS A 126 36.00 29.38 -69.01
C LYS A 126 34.72 28.81 -68.39
N LEU A 127 34.69 28.60 -67.08
CA LEU A 127 33.57 27.99 -66.37
C LEU A 127 32.37 28.96 -66.23
N SER A 128 32.61 30.25 -66.00
CA SER A 128 31.54 31.26 -65.91
C SER A 128 30.84 31.49 -67.25
N LEU A 129 31.54 31.29 -68.38
CA LEU A 129 30.94 31.26 -69.72
C LEU A 129 30.11 29.99 -70.01
N ILE A 130 30.18 28.95 -69.18
CA ILE A 130 29.39 27.71 -69.32
C ILE A 130 28.20 27.75 -68.36
N LEU A 131 28.44 28.11 -67.11
CA LEU A 131 27.47 28.07 -66.00
C LEU A 131 26.62 29.34 -65.83
N HIS A 132 26.79 30.35 -66.69
CA HIS A 132 26.03 31.61 -66.61
C HIS A 132 24.51 31.35 -66.60
N PRO A 133 23.72 31.99 -65.72
CA PRO A 133 22.27 31.73 -65.62
C PRO A 133 21.50 32.00 -66.92
N ASP A 134 21.97 32.93 -67.76
CA ASP A 134 21.35 33.27 -69.06
C ASP A 134 21.67 32.27 -70.20
N LYS A 135 21.96 31.00 -69.89
CA LYS A 135 22.32 29.96 -70.88
C LYS A 135 21.62 28.63 -70.62
N ASP A 136 21.44 27.84 -71.68
CA ASP A 136 20.81 26.51 -71.62
C ASP A 136 21.57 25.47 -70.76
N THR A 137 22.84 25.76 -70.40
CA THR A 137 23.67 24.99 -69.44
C THR A 137 23.91 25.73 -68.12
N GLY A 138 23.17 26.82 -67.86
CA GLY A 138 23.29 27.62 -66.65
C GLY A 138 22.71 26.91 -65.42
N ASN A 139 23.46 26.91 -64.32
CA ASN A 139 22.97 26.49 -63.02
C ASN A 139 23.40 27.54 -61.98
N GLU A 140 22.44 28.37 -61.53
CA GLU A 140 22.69 29.52 -60.67
C GLU A 140 23.48 29.16 -59.40
N LYS A 141 23.15 28.02 -58.77
CA LYS A 141 23.84 27.54 -57.55
C LYS A 141 25.31 27.21 -57.81
N GLU A 142 25.62 26.59 -58.95
CA GLU A 142 26.99 26.27 -59.35
C GLU A 142 27.76 27.52 -59.75
N PHE A 143 27.11 28.47 -60.42
CA PHE A 143 27.68 29.78 -60.75
C PHE A 143 28.02 30.59 -59.49
N MET A 144 27.18 30.56 -58.45
CA MET A 144 27.47 31.15 -57.15
C MET A 144 28.64 30.45 -56.44
N LYS A 145 28.69 29.10 -56.42
CA LYS A 145 29.83 28.34 -55.88
C LYS A 145 31.14 28.68 -56.60
N LEU A 146 31.12 28.73 -57.94
CA LEU A 146 32.24 29.13 -58.78
C LEU A 146 32.72 30.56 -58.49
N THR A 147 31.80 31.51 -58.31
CA THR A 147 32.11 32.91 -58.01
C THR A 147 32.78 33.05 -56.63
N LYS A 148 32.26 32.34 -55.61
CA LYS A 148 32.87 32.29 -54.27
C LYS A 148 34.27 31.66 -54.30
N ALA A 149 34.44 30.54 -55.01
CA ALA A 149 35.74 29.89 -55.20
C ALA A 149 36.77 30.82 -55.87
N TYR A 150 36.35 31.55 -56.91
CA TYR A 150 37.21 32.53 -57.58
C TYR A 150 37.60 33.70 -56.67
N GLN A 151 36.67 34.20 -55.83
CA GLN A 151 36.96 35.24 -54.84
C GLN A 151 37.98 34.73 -53.80
N ALA A 152 37.74 33.56 -53.20
CA ALA A 152 38.59 32.94 -52.18
C ALA A 152 40.04 32.70 -52.63
N LEU A 153 40.30 32.47 -53.93
CA LEU A 153 41.65 32.29 -54.48
C LEU A 153 42.24 33.53 -55.16
N THR A 154 41.46 34.61 -55.32
CA THR A 154 41.93 35.87 -55.95
C THR A 154 42.32 36.92 -54.91
N ASP A 155 41.63 36.99 -53.77
CA ASP A 155 42.05 37.81 -52.65
C ASP A 155 43.21 37.14 -51.88
N GLU A 156 44.23 37.91 -51.52
CA GLU A 156 45.41 37.41 -50.81
C GLU A 156 45.11 37.12 -49.33
N GLU A 157 44.18 37.86 -48.72
CA GLU A 157 43.78 37.59 -47.33
C GLU A 157 42.90 36.35 -47.24
N ALA A 158 41.84 36.26 -48.05
CA ALA A 158 40.99 35.07 -48.12
C ALA A 158 41.77 33.79 -48.51
N ARG A 159 42.75 33.91 -49.42
CA ARG A 159 43.62 32.78 -49.79
C ARG A 159 44.53 32.35 -48.64
N ARG A 160 45.18 33.30 -47.95
CA ARG A 160 46.01 33.00 -46.77
C ARG A 160 45.17 32.42 -45.63
N ASN A 161 43.92 32.85 -45.49
CA ASN A 161 42.97 32.28 -44.55
C ASN A 161 42.61 30.84 -44.92
N TRP A 162 42.32 30.54 -46.19
CA TRP A 162 42.12 29.17 -46.67
C TRP A 162 43.35 28.29 -46.40
N GLU A 163 44.54 28.76 -46.76
CA GLU A 163 45.81 28.03 -46.59
C GLU A 163 46.21 27.81 -45.10
N LYS A 164 45.63 28.57 -44.15
CA LYS A 164 45.94 28.49 -42.70
C LYS A 164 44.82 27.89 -41.84
N TYR A 165 43.56 28.04 -42.24
CA TYR A 165 42.37 27.68 -41.45
C TYR A 165 41.38 26.76 -42.20
N GLY A 166 41.60 26.48 -43.48
CA GLY A 166 40.70 25.63 -44.29
C GLY A 166 39.36 26.30 -44.66
N ASN A 167 39.22 27.62 -44.48
CA ASN A 167 38.04 28.39 -44.87
C ASN A 167 38.44 29.84 -45.25
N PRO A 168 37.81 30.52 -46.23
CA PRO A 168 38.28 31.82 -46.72
C PRO A 168 38.08 32.95 -45.70
N ASP A 169 37.06 32.82 -44.84
CA ASP A 169 36.65 33.86 -43.89
C ASP A 169 37.57 33.98 -42.65
N GLY A 170 38.60 33.12 -42.55
CA GLY A 170 39.59 33.16 -41.48
C GLY A 170 39.14 32.51 -40.17
N PRO A 171 39.73 32.90 -39.02
CA PRO A 171 39.35 32.34 -37.71
C PRO A 171 37.97 32.86 -37.32
N GLY A 172 36.95 32.02 -37.50
CA GLY A 172 35.54 32.39 -37.32
C GLY A 172 35.26 32.98 -35.94
N ALA A 173 34.67 34.18 -35.93
CA ALA A 173 34.12 34.75 -34.70
C ALA A 173 32.98 33.86 -34.19
N MET A 174 32.96 33.57 -32.88
CA MET A 174 31.92 32.72 -32.27
C MET A 174 30.54 33.39 -32.33
N SER A 175 29.76 33.09 -33.37
CA SER A 175 28.36 33.46 -33.45
C SER A 175 27.50 32.40 -32.76
N PHE A 176 26.66 32.86 -31.83
CA PHE A 176 25.70 31.99 -31.14
C PHE A 176 24.49 31.76 -32.05
N GLY A 177 24.51 30.65 -32.79
CA GLY A 177 23.38 30.17 -33.58
C GLY A 177 22.34 29.45 -32.73
N ILE A 178 21.06 29.57 -33.10
CA ILE A 178 19.96 28.73 -32.61
C ILE A 178 19.58 27.77 -33.72
N ALA A 179 19.59 26.46 -33.43
CA ALA A 179 19.24 25.38 -34.37
C ALA A 179 17.72 25.29 -34.69
N LEU A 180 17.02 26.43 -34.74
CA LEU A 180 15.65 26.55 -35.25
C LEU A 180 15.69 27.13 -36.66
N PRO A 181 14.87 26.64 -37.61
CA PRO A 181 14.86 27.13 -38.98
C PRO A 181 14.44 28.60 -39.08
N SER A 182 15.00 29.37 -40.02
CA SER A 182 14.61 30.76 -40.26
C SER A 182 13.09 30.93 -40.48
N TRP A 183 12.48 30.00 -41.22
CA TRP A 183 11.08 30.09 -41.67
C TRP A 183 10.05 30.16 -40.55
N ILE A 184 10.37 29.70 -39.32
CA ILE A 184 9.43 29.77 -38.18
C ILE A 184 9.40 31.17 -37.54
N VAL A 185 10.43 31.98 -37.77
CA VAL A 185 10.60 33.36 -37.23
C VAL A 185 10.38 34.43 -38.30
N GLU A 186 10.43 34.07 -39.59
CA GLU A 186 10.11 34.94 -40.71
C GLU A 186 8.73 35.61 -40.60
N LYS A 187 8.60 36.83 -41.13
CA LYS A 187 7.44 37.71 -40.92
C LYS A 187 6.09 37.13 -41.39
N GLU A 188 6.11 36.23 -42.36
CA GLU A 188 4.91 35.61 -42.93
C GLU A 188 4.36 34.51 -42.02
N ASN A 189 5.24 33.70 -41.43
CA ASN A 189 4.87 32.54 -40.60
C ASN A 189 4.79 32.86 -39.11
N SER A 190 5.60 33.80 -38.61
CA SER A 190 5.65 34.17 -37.19
C SER A 190 4.30 34.61 -36.63
N ILE A 191 3.43 35.21 -37.45
CA ILE A 191 2.03 35.55 -37.07
C ILE A 191 1.21 34.27 -36.82
N TRP A 192 1.33 33.26 -37.69
CA TRP A 192 0.65 31.97 -37.53
C TRP A 192 1.20 31.16 -36.35
N VAL A 193 2.51 31.18 -36.15
CA VAL A 193 3.19 30.51 -35.02
C VAL A 193 2.78 31.15 -33.68
N LEU A 194 2.76 32.48 -33.61
CA LEU A 194 2.29 33.21 -32.43
C LEU A 194 0.79 33.01 -32.18
N GLY A 195 -0.03 32.97 -33.24
CA GLY A 195 -1.45 32.66 -33.15
C GLY A 195 -1.72 31.23 -32.64
N LEU A 196 -0.95 30.24 -33.11
CA LEU A 196 -1.02 28.86 -32.63
C LEU A 196 -0.57 28.76 -31.17
N TYR A 197 0.53 29.42 -30.79
CA TYR A 197 1.01 29.49 -29.42
C TYR A 197 -0.05 30.10 -28.49
N ALA A 198 -0.66 31.22 -28.89
CA ALA A 198 -1.74 31.85 -28.15
C ALA A 198 -2.98 30.93 -28.03
N LEU A 199 -3.36 30.22 -29.08
CA LEU A 199 -4.44 29.23 -29.04
C LEU A 199 -4.12 28.09 -28.05
N VAL A 200 -2.90 27.56 -28.08
CA VAL A 200 -2.49 26.49 -27.16
C VAL A 200 -2.50 26.96 -25.70
N PHE A 201 -1.91 28.12 -25.39
CA PHE A 201 -1.76 28.59 -24.01
C PHE A 201 -2.99 29.32 -23.44
N MET A 202 -3.80 30.00 -24.27
CA MET A 202 -4.99 30.76 -23.80
C MET A 202 -6.31 30.02 -24.00
N VAL A 203 -6.36 28.99 -24.85
CA VAL A 203 -7.59 28.22 -25.11
C VAL A 203 -7.41 26.74 -24.73
N ALA A 204 -6.45 26.04 -25.33
CA ALA A 204 -6.32 24.60 -25.12
C ALA A 204 -5.91 24.25 -23.67
N LEU A 205 -4.88 24.91 -23.13
CA LEU A 205 -4.39 24.67 -21.77
C LEU A 205 -5.47 25.00 -20.70
N PRO A 206 -6.15 26.17 -20.71
CA PRO A 206 -7.24 26.44 -19.76
C PRO A 206 -8.43 25.48 -19.89
N ILE A 207 -8.78 25.04 -21.11
CA ILE A 207 -9.84 24.03 -21.30
C ILE A 207 -9.41 22.66 -20.74
N VAL A 208 -8.18 22.22 -20.98
CA VAL A 208 -7.66 20.93 -20.48
C VAL A 208 -7.53 20.95 -18.95
N VAL A 209 -6.86 21.96 -18.39
CA VAL A 209 -6.68 22.11 -16.94
C VAL A 209 -8.02 22.30 -16.23
N GLY A 210 -8.90 23.15 -16.78
CA GLY A 210 -10.25 23.34 -16.24
C GLY A 210 -11.10 22.07 -16.30
N SER A 211 -11.10 21.34 -17.42
CA SER A 211 -11.84 20.08 -17.55
C SER A 211 -11.31 18.99 -16.62
N TRP A 212 -9.99 18.93 -16.43
CA TRP A 212 -9.36 18.04 -15.45
C TRP A 212 -9.74 18.43 -14.01
N TRP A 213 -9.63 19.71 -13.66
CA TRP A 213 -9.97 20.24 -12.32
C TRP A 213 -11.44 20.00 -11.96
N TYR A 214 -12.38 20.42 -12.82
CA TYR A 214 -13.82 20.22 -12.62
C TYR A 214 -14.25 18.74 -12.68
N ARG A 215 -13.42 17.85 -13.24
CA ARG A 215 -13.61 16.40 -13.14
C ARG A 215 -13.09 15.86 -11.81
N SER A 216 -11.88 16.26 -11.40
CA SER A 216 -11.23 15.79 -10.17
C SER A 216 -11.98 16.25 -8.92
N MET A 217 -12.40 17.52 -8.86
CA MET A 217 -13.08 18.14 -7.71
C MET A 217 -14.49 17.55 -7.41
N LYS A 218 -14.99 16.62 -8.23
CA LYS A 218 -16.24 15.88 -7.97
C LYS A 218 -16.03 14.64 -7.10
N PHE A 219 -14.80 14.20 -6.91
CA PHE A 219 -14.44 12.98 -6.20
C PHE A 219 -13.63 13.28 -4.95
N THR A 220 -13.80 12.45 -3.91
CA THR A 220 -12.88 12.35 -2.78
C THR A 220 -11.55 11.69 -3.22
N GLY A 221 -10.55 11.66 -2.34
CA GLY A 221 -9.26 11.01 -2.62
C GLY A 221 -9.39 9.55 -3.07
N ASP A 222 -10.31 8.81 -2.45
CA ASP A 222 -10.63 7.41 -2.76
C ASP A 222 -11.58 7.22 -3.98
N GLN A 223 -11.70 8.23 -4.86
CA GLN A 223 -12.43 8.18 -6.16
C GLN A 223 -13.95 7.92 -6.07
N VAL A 224 -14.57 8.22 -4.94
CA VAL A 224 -16.03 8.19 -4.70
C VAL A 224 -16.61 9.61 -4.85
N LEU A 225 -17.86 9.73 -5.32
CA LEU A 225 -18.52 11.03 -5.56
C LEU A 225 -18.79 11.77 -4.25
N MET A 226 -18.47 13.06 -4.19
CA MET A 226 -18.72 13.89 -3.00
C MET A 226 -20.20 13.90 -2.57
N ASN A 227 -21.15 13.78 -3.51
CA ASN A 227 -22.57 13.64 -3.20
C ASN A 227 -22.90 12.34 -2.43
N THR A 228 -22.16 11.25 -2.68
CA THR A 228 -22.27 9.99 -1.95
C THR A 228 -21.64 10.11 -0.56
N THR A 229 -20.44 10.69 -0.47
CA THR A 229 -19.77 10.96 0.82
C THR A 229 -20.66 11.83 1.72
N HIS A 230 -21.27 12.91 1.18
CA HIS A 230 -22.25 13.74 1.90
C HIS A 230 -23.52 12.96 2.32
N MET A 231 -24.02 12.05 1.48
CA MET A 231 -25.15 11.17 1.81
C MET A 231 -24.81 10.21 2.96
N TYR A 232 -23.60 9.65 2.98
CA TYR A 232 -23.13 8.82 4.09
C TYR A 232 -23.07 9.63 5.39
N TYR A 233 -22.42 10.80 5.39
CA TYR A 233 -22.40 11.69 6.55
C TYR A 233 -23.80 11.98 7.09
N PHE A 234 -24.75 12.34 6.22
CA PHE A 234 -26.14 12.58 6.60
C PHE A 234 -26.80 11.36 7.27
N PHE A 235 -26.61 10.14 6.76
CA PHE A 235 -27.23 8.96 7.36
C PHE A 235 -26.57 8.50 8.66
N PHE A 236 -25.24 8.48 8.73
CA PHE A 236 -24.52 8.04 9.93
C PHE A 236 -24.66 9.02 11.09
N HIS A 237 -24.65 10.34 10.83
CA HIS A 237 -24.95 11.35 11.85
C HIS A 237 -26.37 11.22 12.43
N ASN A 238 -27.38 11.04 11.57
CA ASN A 238 -28.78 10.93 12.01
C ASN A 238 -29.13 9.59 12.70
N THR A 239 -28.34 8.52 12.48
CA THR A 239 -28.56 7.20 13.09
C THR A 239 -27.26 6.62 13.67
N PRO A 240 -26.90 6.95 14.94
CA PRO A 240 -25.66 6.51 15.59
C PRO A 240 -25.54 5.00 15.91
N GLN A 241 -26.67 4.29 15.87
CA GLN A 241 -26.75 2.82 15.87
C GLN A 241 -27.26 2.38 14.50
N MET A 242 -26.43 1.62 13.77
CA MET A 242 -26.68 1.20 12.40
C MET A 242 -26.64 -0.32 12.30
N ALA A 243 -27.81 -0.96 12.34
CA ALA A 243 -27.92 -2.38 12.03
C ALA A 243 -27.49 -2.65 10.56
N LEU A 244 -26.72 -3.71 10.32
CA LEU A 244 -26.18 -4.13 9.02
C LEU A 244 -27.14 -3.97 7.82
N LYS A 245 -28.41 -4.36 7.99
CA LYS A 245 -29.45 -4.23 6.95
C LYS A 245 -29.67 -2.77 6.50
N ARG A 246 -29.55 -1.79 7.40
CA ARG A 246 -29.65 -0.35 7.11
C ARG A 246 -28.38 0.15 6.40
N VAL A 247 -27.20 -0.31 6.80
CA VAL A 247 -25.92 0.01 6.12
C VAL A 247 -25.95 -0.47 4.67
N LEU A 248 -26.38 -1.71 4.42
CA LEU A 248 -26.55 -2.24 3.06
C LEU A 248 -27.57 -1.42 2.24
N MET A 249 -28.68 -0.99 2.85
CA MET A 249 -29.65 -0.11 2.18
C MET A 249 -29.06 1.26 1.80
N ILE A 250 -28.10 1.79 2.56
CA ILE A 250 -27.37 3.05 2.29
C ILE A 250 -26.29 2.85 1.22
N LEU A 251 -25.53 1.76 1.29
CA LEU A 251 -24.58 1.36 0.25
C LEU A 251 -25.28 1.22 -1.12
N ALA A 252 -26.47 0.62 -1.13
CA ALA A 252 -27.32 0.51 -2.31
C ALA A 252 -27.98 1.84 -2.75
N ALA A 253 -27.78 2.96 -2.06
CA ALA A 253 -28.35 4.27 -2.43
C ALA A 253 -27.33 5.27 -2.99
N SER A 254 -26.05 4.87 -3.01
CA SER A 254 -24.90 5.66 -3.49
C SER A 254 -25.11 6.17 -4.93
N TYR A 255 -24.76 7.42 -5.19
CA TYR A 255 -25.03 8.10 -6.47
C TYR A 255 -24.16 7.60 -7.63
N GLU A 256 -23.13 6.79 -7.36
CA GLU A 256 -22.40 5.98 -8.35
C GLU A 256 -23.34 5.08 -9.16
N PHE A 257 -24.49 4.72 -8.60
CA PHE A 257 -25.52 3.90 -9.25
C PHE A 257 -26.67 4.74 -9.84
N ASP A 258 -26.60 6.08 -9.76
CA ASP A 258 -27.56 7.01 -10.34
C ASP A 258 -27.02 7.61 -11.65
N LYS A 259 -27.69 7.31 -12.75
CA LYS A 259 -27.37 7.81 -14.10
C LYS A 259 -27.30 9.33 -14.22
N ARG A 260 -27.97 10.07 -13.32
CA ARG A 260 -27.91 11.55 -13.27
C ARG A 260 -26.55 12.06 -12.80
N HIS A 261 -25.84 11.26 -12.01
CA HIS A 261 -24.53 11.57 -11.44
C HIS A 261 -23.40 10.83 -12.16
N ASN A 262 -23.69 9.64 -12.70
CA ASN A 262 -22.73 8.77 -13.37
C ASN A 262 -23.24 8.30 -14.74
N SER A 263 -22.63 8.80 -15.81
CA SER A 263 -22.98 8.44 -17.20
C SER A 263 -22.62 6.99 -17.60
N GLU A 264 -21.92 6.23 -16.75
CA GLU A 264 -21.63 4.81 -16.98
C GLU A 264 -22.84 3.89 -16.71
N ILE A 265 -23.92 4.40 -16.11
CA ILE A 265 -25.10 3.62 -15.73
C ILE A 265 -26.15 3.56 -16.86
N GLU A 266 -26.41 2.34 -17.34
CA GLU A 266 -27.54 2.05 -18.23
C GLU A 266 -28.85 1.86 -17.46
N GLU A 267 -29.91 2.51 -17.93
CA GLU A 267 -31.30 2.25 -17.54
C GLU A 267 -32.01 1.63 -18.76
N ARG A 268 -32.61 0.45 -18.59
CA ARG A 268 -33.23 -0.30 -19.69
C ARG A 268 -34.71 -0.52 -19.41
N GLN A 269 -35.55 -0.54 -20.44
CA GLN A 269 -37.00 -0.75 -20.25
C GLN A 269 -37.30 -2.12 -19.59
N SER A 270 -36.49 -3.13 -19.89
CA SER A 270 -36.52 -4.47 -19.27
C SER A 270 -36.33 -4.47 -17.75
N ASP A 271 -35.71 -3.44 -17.17
CA ASP A 271 -35.52 -3.32 -15.72
C ASP A 271 -36.88 -3.26 -14.99
N ASN A 272 -37.92 -2.73 -15.64
CA ASN A 272 -39.28 -2.67 -15.10
C ASN A 272 -39.95 -4.04 -14.95
N ASP A 273 -39.48 -5.05 -15.68
CA ASP A 273 -39.99 -6.43 -15.62
C ASP A 273 -39.06 -7.32 -14.78
N GLU A 274 -37.76 -7.30 -15.06
CA GLU A 274 -36.78 -8.16 -14.39
C GLU A 274 -36.64 -7.85 -12.90
N VAL A 275 -36.63 -6.56 -12.51
CA VAL A 275 -36.43 -6.17 -11.10
C VAL A 275 -37.64 -6.54 -10.22
N PRO A 276 -38.91 -6.34 -10.63
CA PRO A 276 -40.05 -6.89 -9.90
C PRO A 276 -40.16 -8.41 -9.89
N MET A 277 -39.65 -9.13 -10.90
CA MET A 277 -39.51 -10.58 -10.81
C MET A 277 -38.47 -11.00 -9.77
N LEU A 278 -37.36 -10.27 -9.68
CA LEU A 278 -36.32 -10.49 -8.67
C LEU A 278 -36.84 -10.18 -7.24
N PHE A 279 -37.69 -9.17 -7.08
CA PHE A 279 -38.39 -8.87 -5.82
C PHE A 279 -39.29 -10.02 -5.33
N ARG A 280 -39.89 -10.82 -6.24
CA ARG A 280 -40.70 -11.99 -5.84
C ARG A 280 -39.85 -13.16 -5.33
N LYS A 281 -38.57 -13.22 -5.72
CA LYS A 281 -37.60 -14.21 -5.24
C LYS A 281 -36.91 -13.81 -3.93
N LEU A 282 -36.81 -12.49 -3.67
CA LEU A 282 -36.05 -11.93 -2.54
C LEU A 282 -36.95 -11.44 -1.40
N GLN A 283 -36.84 -12.07 -0.24
CA GLN A 283 -37.55 -11.65 0.97
C GLN A 283 -36.93 -10.38 1.59
N ASN A 284 -37.76 -9.58 2.29
CA ASN A 284 -37.35 -8.52 3.23
C ASN A 284 -36.46 -7.36 2.68
N LEU A 285 -36.67 -6.96 1.42
CA LEU A 285 -35.97 -5.83 0.75
C LEU A 285 -36.32 -4.40 1.23
N ASN A 286 -37.23 -4.25 2.21
CA ASN A 286 -37.71 -2.95 2.73
C ASN A 286 -38.20 -1.95 1.65
N GLN A 287 -38.86 -2.46 0.60
CA GLN A 287 -39.40 -1.69 -0.53
C GLN A 287 -40.37 -0.57 -0.12
N LYS A 288 -41.05 -0.69 1.03
CA LYS A 288 -42.00 0.32 1.55
C LYS A 288 -41.31 1.53 2.20
N ASN A 289 -39.98 1.58 2.30
CA ASN A 289 -39.26 2.73 2.83
C ASN A 289 -39.45 3.95 1.90
N LYS A 290 -39.90 5.08 2.46
CA LYS A 290 -40.14 6.34 1.73
C LYS A 290 -38.99 7.36 1.87
N GLN A 291 -37.97 7.07 2.69
CA GLN A 291 -36.83 7.96 2.92
C GLN A 291 -35.98 8.11 1.65
N LYS A 292 -35.81 9.34 1.17
CA LYS A 292 -34.92 9.67 0.03
C LYS A 292 -33.44 9.63 0.50
N PRO A 293 -32.47 9.25 -0.36
CA PRO A 293 -32.63 8.63 -1.68
C PRO A 293 -32.94 7.12 -1.66
N LEU A 294 -33.06 6.48 -0.48
CA LEU A 294 -33.27 5.03 -0.31
C LEU A 294 -34.54 4.47 -0.98
N CYS A 295 -35.45 5.32 -1.44
CA CYS A 295 -36.69 4.99 -2.14
C CYS A 295 -36.64 5.21 -3.67
N TYR A 296 -35.51 5.69 -4.24
CA TYR A 296 -35.40 5.94 -5.68
C TYR A 296 -35.20 4.64 -6.48
N PRO A 297 -35.72 4.54 -7.74
CA PRO A 297 -35.69 3.31 -8.52
C PRO A 297 -34.29 2.69 -8.67
N TYR A 298 -33.26 3.50 -8.95
CA TYR A 298 -31.88 3.03 -9.04
C TYR A 298 -31.41 2.38 -7.73
N SER A 299 -31.77 2.94 -6.57
CA SER A 299 -31.37 2.40 -5.27
C SER A 299 -32.05 1.07 -4.97
N ILE A 300 -33.33 0.93 -5.35
CA ILE A 300 -34.05 -0.33 -5.14
C ILE A 300 -33.55 -1.40 -6.15
N LYS A 301 -33.22 -1.02 -7.39
CA LYS A 301 -32.53 -1.90 -8.37
C LYS A 301 -31.18 -2.37 -7.84
N ALA A 302 -30.31 -1.46 -7.38
CA ALA A 302 -29.01 -1.81 -6.83
C ALA A 302 -29.12 -2.70 -5.59
N ARG A 303 -30.09 -2.44 -4.69
CA ARG A 303 -30.37 -3.29 -3.52
C ARG A 303 -30.82 -4.70 -3.92
N ALA A 304 -31.68 -4.83 -4.93
CA ALA A 304 -32.10 -6.13 -5.45
C ALA A 304 -30.91 -6.93 -5.99
N ILE A 305 -30.04 -6.27 -6.76
CA ILE A 305 -28.83 -6.86 -7.35
C ILE A 305 -27.83 -7.30 -6.26
N ILE A 306 -27.60 -6.47 -5.23
CA ILE A 306 -26.75 -6.83 -4.09
C ILE A 306 -27.34 -8.02 -3.30
N HIS A 307 -28.64 -8.00 -2.98
CA HIS A 307 -29.29 -9.15 -2.32
C HIS A 307 -29.26 -10.42 -3.17
N ALA A 308 -29.37 -10.31 -4.50
CA ALA A 308 -29.25 -11.43 -5.43
C ALA A 308 -27.84 -12.01 -5.48
N HIS A 309 -26.82 -11.15 -5.46
CA HIS A 309 -25.40 -11.52 -5.37
C HIS A 309 -25.09 -12.28 -4.08
N LEU A 310 -25.46 -11.72 -2.92
CA LEU A 310 -25.28 -12.34 -1.60
C LEU A 310 -26.08 -13.65 -1.43
N SER A 311 -27.10 -13.86 -2.26
CA SER A 311 -27.92 -15.08 -2.29
C SER A 311 -27.56 -16.01 -3.47
N ARG A 312 -26.47 -15.72 -4.21
CA ARG A 312 -25.95 -16.45 -5.38
C ARG A 312 -27.01 -16.76 -6.46
N ILE A 313 -28.02 -15.89 -6.60
CA ILE A 313 -29.10 -16.03 -7.59
C ILE A 313 -28.57 -15.69 -9.00
N PRO A 314 -28.83 -16.51 -10.03
CA PRO A 314 -28.48 -16.18 -11.41
C PRO A 314 -29.39 -15.08 -11.97
N LEU A 315 -28.79 -14.13 -12.71
CA LEU A 315 -29.48 -13.05 -13.43
C LEU A 315 -29.33 -13.23 -14.95
N ASN A 316 -30.04 -12.42 -15.73
CA ASN A 316 -29.93 -12.42 -17.19
C ASN A 316 -28.53 -11.91 -17.61
N PRO A 317 -27.71 -12.71 -18.33
CA PRO A 317 -26.31 -12.40 -18.63
C PRO A 317 -26.12 -11.11 -19.45
N GLU A 318 -27.12 -10.76 -20.27
CA GLU A 318 -27.06 -9.61 -21.18
C GLU A 318 -27.61 -8.30 -20.60
N THR A 319 -28.35 -8.33 -19.49
CA THR A 319 -28.95 -7.15 -18.85
C THR A 319 -28.44 -6.99 -17.40
N LEU A 320 -29.20 -7.46 -16.40
CA LEU A 320 -28.91 -7.23 -14.98
C LEU A 320 -27.59 -7.84 -14.50
N GLU A 321 -27.02 -8.82 -15.20
CA GLU A 321 -25.71 -9.36 -14.86
C GLU A 321 -24.56 -8.38 -15.19
N LYS A 322 -24.71 -7.53 -16.22
CA LYS A 322 -23.74 -6.45 -16.50
C LYS A 322 -23.77 -5.42 -15.36
N ASP A 323 -24.97 -5.07 -14.94
CA ASP A 323 -25.22 -4.15 -13.83
C ASP A 323 -24.71 -4.73 -12.50
N ARG A 324 -24.86 -6.04 -12.28
CA ARG A 324 -24.28 -6.76 -11.12
C ARG A 324 -22.76 -6.62 -11.10
N ARG A 325 -22.08 -6.91 -12.21
CA ARG A 325 -20.61 -6.75 -12.30
C ARG A 325 -20.19 -5.30 -11.99
N TYR A 326 -20.91 -4.30 -12.48
CA TYR A 326 -20.61 -2.90 -12.17
C TYR A 326 -20.80 -2.57 -10.67
N ILE A 327 -21.98 -2.85 -10.12
CA ILE A 327 -22.36 -2.49 -8.75
C ILE A 327 -21.44 -3.19 -7.73
N ILE A 328 -21.28 -4.51 -7.87
CA ILE A 328 -20.43 -5.31 -6.97
C ILE A 328 -18.96 -4.88 -7.10
N GLY A 329 -18.48 -4.53 -8.30
CA GLY A 329 -17.12 -4.04 -8.51
C GLY A 329 -16.81 -2.69 -7.81
N LYS A 330 -17.81 -1.80 -7.69
CA LYS A 330 -17.67 -0.51 -6.98
C LYS A 330 -17.84 -0.63 -5.46
N CYS A 331 -18.57 -1.63 -4.96
CA CYS A 331 -18.93 -1.74 -3.55
C CYS A 331 -17.74 -1.67 -2.55
N PRO A 332 -16.56 -2.29 -2.76
CA PRO A 332 -15.46 -2.21 -1.80
C PRO A 332 -14.97 -0.78 -1.51
N TYR A 333 -14.77 0.03 -2.56
CA TYR A 333 -14.36 1.44 -2.42
C TYR A 333 -15.43 2.28 -1.70
N LEU A 334 -16.70 1.99 -1.97
CA LEU A 334 -17.84 2.63 -1.30
C LEU A 334 -17.93 2.23 0.19
N ILE A 335 -17.60 0.98 0.55
CA ILE A 335 -17.58 0.51 1.93
C ILE A 335 -16.40 1.12 2.69
N GLN A 336 -15.22 1.23 2.06
CA GLN A 336 -14.07 1.98 2.60
C GLN A 336 -14.46 3.43 2.93
N GLU A 337 -15.15 4.13 2.03
CA GLU A 337 -15.66 5.48 2.30
C GLU A 337 -16.76 5.53 3.37
N GLN A 338 -17.57 4.48 3.55
CA GLN A 338 -18.47 4.41 4.72
C GLN A 338 -17.71 4.28 6.03
N VAL A 339 -16.65 3.47 6.08
CA VAL A 339 -15.76 3.36 7.25
C VAL A 339 -15.05 4.69 7.52
N ASN A 340 -14.54 5.37 6.49
CA ASN A 340 -13.94 6.71 6.60
C ASN A 340 -14.93 7.73 7.17
N CYS A 341 -16.14 7.85 6.61
CA CYS A 341 -17.17 8.77 7.08
C CYS A 341 -17.60 8.51 8.54
N VAL A 342 -17.75 7.25 8.93
CA VAL A 342 -18.09 6.89 10.32
C VAL A 342 -16.95 7.24 11.27
N ASN A 343 -15.70 6.94 10.91
CA ASN A 343 -14.53 7.30 11.70
C ASN A 343 -14.42 8.82 11.91
N GLN A 344 -14.59 9.62 10.84
CA GLN A 344 -14.56 11.08 10.95
C GLN A 344 -15.69 11.63 11.83
N LEU A 345 -16.89 11.04 11.79
CA LEU A 345 -17.98 11.41 12.70
C LEU A 345 -17.69 11.06 14.17
N ILE A 346 -16.99 9.96 14.44
CA ILE A 346 -16.53 9.59 15.79
C ILE A 346 -15.50 10.61 16.30
N LEU A 347 -14.51 10.98 15.48
CA LEU A 347 -13.51 12.01 15.81
C LEU A 347 -14.16 13.37 16.08
N LEU A 348 -15.15 13.78 15.29
CA LEU A 348 -15.93 15.01 15.52
C LEU A 348 -16.79 14.93 16.80
N GLY A 349 -17.23 13.73 17.20
CA GLY A 349 -17.90 13.48 18.48
C GLY A 349 -16.95 13.66 19.67
N TYR A 350 -15.74 13.10 19.62
CA TYR A 350 -14.71 13.33 20.64
C TYR A 350 -14.32 14.81 20.76
N ALA A 351 -14.21 15.51 19.63
CA ALA A 351 -13.99 16.96 19.59
C ALA A 351 -15.20 17.81 20.05
N ARG A 352 -16.27 17.17 20.55
CA ARG A 352 -17.55 17.78 20.99
C ARG A 352 -18.24 18.66 19.93
N ARG A 353 -17.91 18.46 18.64
CA ARG A 353 -18.54 19.14 17.50
C ARG A 353 -19.83 18.44 17.04
N VAL A 354 -20.08 17.22 17.53
CA VAL A 354 -21.29 16.43 17.29
C VAL A 354 -21.82 15.93 18.64
N GLU A 355 -23.09 16.20 18.94
CA GLU A 355 -23.72 15.86 20.24
C GLU A 355 -23.79 14.35 20.54
N ARG A 356 -23.75 13.51 19.50
CA ARG A 356 -24.00 12.06 19.58
C ARG A 356 -22.80 11.29 19.06
N LEU A 357 -22.13 10.57 19.96
CA LEU A 357 -21.10 9.63 19.57
C LEU A 357 -21.73 8.45 18.80
N ILE A 358 -21.07 8.01 17.73
CA ILE A 358 -21.47 6.82 16.97
C ILE A 358 -20.90 5.57 17.65
N THR A 359 -21.71 4.51 17.73
CA THR A 359 -21.32 3.23 18.35
C THR A 359 -20.34 2.44 17.47
N THR A 360 -19.42 1.67 18.08
CA THR A 360 -18.53 0.76 17.33
C THR A 360 -19.29 -0.23 16.44
N GLU A 361 -20.48 -0.67 16.85
CA GLU A 361 -21.32 -1.57 16.06
C GLU A 361 -21.61 -1.00 14.65
N ALA A 362 -21.73 0.32 14.51
CA ALA A 362 -21.96 0.97 13.21
C ALA A 362 -20.74 0.85 12.26
N ILE A 363 -19.51 1.00 12.77
CA ILE A 363 -18.30 0.87 11.94
C ILE A 363 -17.96 -0.61 11.67
N GLU A 364 -18.21 -1.49 12.65
CA GLU A 364 -18.10 -2.94 12.49
C GLU A 364 -19.09 -3.45 11.43
N ASN A 365 -20.34 -2.97 11.44
CA ASN A 365 -21.34 -3.29 10.42
C ASN A 365 -21.04 -2.71 9.03
N CYS A 366 -20.23 -1.64 8.90
CA CYS A 366 -19.69 -1.22 7.61
C CYS A 366 -18.63 -2.22 7.10
N MET A 367 -17.63 -2.53 7.92
CA MET A 367 -16.55 -3.46 7.58
C MET A 367 -17.07 -4.83 7.13
N LYS A 368 -18.07 -5.38 7.85
CA LYS A 368 -18.72 -6.67 7.57
C LYS A 368 -19.30 -6.79 6.15
N LEU A 369 -19.70 -5.69 5.52
CA LEU A 369 -20.25 -5.73 4.16
C LEU A 369 -19.22 -6.10 3.10
N CYS A 370 -17.93 -5.81 3.29
CA CYS A 370 -16.96 -6.05 2.23
C CYS A 370 -16.67 -7.54 1.98
N PRO A 371 -16.33 -8.37 3.00
CA PRO A 371 -16.13 -9.81 2.75
C PRO A 371 -17.43 -10.50 2.30
N MET A 372 -18.60 -10.04 2.74
CA MET A 372 -19.90 -10.47 2.19
C MET A 372 -19.99 -10.24 0.66
N ILE A 373 -19.62 -9.04 0.20
CA ILE A 373 -19.63 -8.65 -1.22
C ILE A 373 -18.54 -9.41 -2.01
N VAL A 374 -17.34 -9.55 -1.47
CA VAL A 374 -16.20 -10.23 -2.13
C VAL A 374 -16.45 -11.74 -2.27
N GLN A 375 -17.02 -12.39 -1.27
CA GLN A 375 -17.32 -13.83 -1.27
C GLN A 375 -18.71 -14.18 -1.81
N GLY A 376 -19.56 -13.18 -2.08
CA GLY A 376 -20.91 -13.37 -2.60
C GLY A 376 -21.78 -14.23 -1.68
N MET A 377 -21.82 -13.89 -0.39
CA MET A 377 -22.59 -14.62 0.62
C MET A 377 -22.94 -13.74 1.84
N TRP A 378 -24.00 -14.10 2.56
CA TRP A 378 -24.42 -13.43 3.79
C TRP A 378 -23.55 -13.81 4.99
N GLU A 379 -23.33 -12.88 5.92
CA GLU A 379 -22.59 -13.09 7.18
C GLU A 379 -23.13 -14.25 8.04
N PHE A 380 -24.46 -14.45 8.08
CA PHE A 380 -25.11 -15.52 8.85
C PHE A 380 -24.98 -16.92 8.24
N LYS A 381 -24.25 -17.08 7.12
CA LYS A 381 -23.97 -18.37 6.48
C LYS A 381 -22.60 -18.90 6.92
N SER A 382 -22.45 -20.23 6.98
CA SER A 382 -21.18 -20.87 7.38
C SER A 382 -20.01 -20.42 6.49
N PRO A 383 -18.85 -20.00 7.07
CA PRO A 383 -17.64 -19.66 6.34
C PRO A 383 -17.16 -20.71 5.33
N LEU A 384 -17.52 -21.98 5.53
CA LEU A 384 -17.17 -23.11 4.66
C LEU A 384 -17.71 -22.94 3.21
N LEU A 385 -18.75 -22.11 3.00
CA LEU A 385 -19.30 -21.79 1.66
C LEU A 385 -18.42 -20.85 0.81
N GLN A 386 -17.24 -20.45 1.31
CA GLN A 386 -16.19 -19.76 0.54
C GLN A 386 -15.34 -20.72 -0.31
N LEU A 387 -15.30 -22.01 0.06
CA LEU A 387 -14.58 -23.05 -0.67
C LEU A 387 -15.32 -23.42 -1.97
N PRO A 388 -14.59 -23.77 -3.06
CA PRO A 388 -15.21 -24.21 -4.30
C PRO A 388 -15.98 -25.52 -4.09
N TYR A 389 -17.00 -25.77 -4.92
CA TYR A 389 -17.84 -26.99 -4.86
C TYR A 389 -18.61 -27.25 -3.53
N ILE A 390 -18.47 -26.42 -2.49
CA ILE A 390 -19.24 -26.54 -1.25
C ILE A 390 -20.59 -25.83 -1.36
N THR A 391 -21.67 -26.60 -1.19
CA THR A 391 -23.06 -26.15 -1.18
C THR A 391 -23.67 -26.27 0.22
N ASP A 392 -24.85 -25.69 0.43
CA ASP A 392 -25.62 -25.83 1.68
C ASP A 392 -25.93 -27.30 2.05
N ASP A 393 -25.99 -28.21 1.08
CA ASP A 393 -26.14 -29.64 1.34
C ASP A 393 -24.87 -30.29 1.93
N ASN A 394 -23.69 -29.84 1.49
CA ASN A 394 -22.42 -30.38 1.97
C ASN A 394 -22.16 -30.01 3.44
N LEU A 395 -22.68 -28.87 3.92
CA LEU A 395 -22.55 -28.43 5.32
C LEU A 395 -23.03 -29.49 6.34
N LYS A 396 -23.97 -30.35 5.95
CA LYS A 396 -24.51 -31.45 6.77
C LYS A 396 -23.44 -32.46 7.20
N TYR A 397 -22.35 -32.61 6.43
CA TYR A 397 -21.25 -33.54 6.74
C TYR A 397 -20.23 -32.96 7.73
N PHE A 398 -20.11 -31.63 7.81
CA PHE A 398 -19.25 -30.93 8.78
C PHE A 398 -19.87 -30.89 10.20
N MET A 399 -21.20 -30.99 10.30
CA MET A 399 -21.98 -30.89 11.54
C MET A 399 -22.35 -32.27 12.11
N SER A 400 -21.34 -33.11 12.34
CA SER A 400 -21.51 -34.50 12.80
C SER A 400 -21.70 -34.62 14.32
N LYS A 401 -22.42 -35.66 14.78
CA LYS A 401 -22.53 -35.97 16.23
C LYS A 401 -21.18 -36.23 16.92
N LYS A 402 -20.10 -36.49 16.16
CA LYS A 402 -18.74 -36.68 16.67
C LYS A 402 -17.85 -35.44 16.66
N ARG A 403 -18.05 -34.51 15.69
CA ARG A 403 -17.29 -33.26 15.53
C ARG A 403 -18.18 -32.22 14.85
N GLN A 404 -18.13 -30.98 15.33
CA GLN A 404 -18.91 -29.84 14.84
C GLN A 404 -17.94 -28.81 14.26
N ILE A 405 -17.65 -28.90 12.96
CA ILE A 405 -16.64 -28.06 12.31
C ILE A 405 -17.33 -26.75 11.87
N LYS A 406 -17.00 -25.64 12.54
CA LYS A 406 -17.57 -24.30 12.26
C LYS A 406 -16.65 -23.46 11.37
N THR A 407 -15.35 -23.47 11.66
CA THR A 407 -14.35 -22.56 11.06
C THR A 407 -13.54 -23.26 9.96
N LEU A 408 -12.89 -22.47 9.10
CA LEU A 408 -11.99 -22.99 8.05
C LEU A 408 -10.70 -23.56 8.67
N GLN A 409 -10.20 -22.92 9.74
CA GLN A 409 -9.05 -23.40 10.52
C GLN A 409 -9.30 -24.80 11.10
N GLN A 410 -10.46 -25.02 11.76
CA GLN A 410 -10.85 -26.35 12.27
C GLN A 410 -10.91 -27.43 11.18
N TYR A 411 -11.20 -27.08 9.94
CA TYR A 411 -11.20 -28.02 8.81
C TYR A 411 -9.78 -28.29 8.28
N ALA A 412 -8.92 -27.29 8.22
CA ALA A 412 -7.52 -27.42 7.79
C ALA A 412 -6.71 -28.32 8.74
N GLN A 413 -6.91 -28.19 10.05
CA GLN A 413 -6.19 -28.95 11.09
C GLN A 413 -6.48 -30.47 11.09
N LEU A 414 -7.59 -30.92 10.48
CA LEU A 414 -7.92 -32.34 10.39
C LEU A 414 -6.85 -33.14 9.65
N LYS A 415 -6.55 -34.37 10.09
CA LYS A 415 -5.68 -35.29 9.35
C LYS A 415 -6.29 -35.63 7.97
N GLY A 416 -5.43 -35.82 6.96
CA GLY A 416 -5.85 -35.87 5.55
C GLY A 416 -6.96 -36.89 5.23
N GLU A 417 -6.92 -38.07 5.83
CA GLU A 417 -7.96 -39.10 5.69
C GLU A 417 -9.32 -38.64 6.24
N GLU A 418 -9.33 -38.04 7.44
CA GLU A 418 -10.55 -37.50 8.05
C GLU A 418 -11.11 -36.35 7.20
N ARG A 419 -10.22 -35.48 6.71
CA ARG A 419 -10.53 -34.33 5.84
C ARG A 419 -11.19 -34.79 4.53
N ARG A 420 -10.65 -35.81 3.85
CA ARG A 420 -11.26 -36.43 2.65
C ARG A 420 -12.56 -37.16 2.97
N SER A 421 -12.68 -37.80 4.14
CA SER A 421 -13.89 -38.56 4.53
C SER A 421 -15.16 -37.71 4.63
N ILE A 422 -15.01 -36.43 5.03
CA ILE A 422 -16.12 -35.46 5.11
C ILE A 422 -16.60 -35.09 3.70
N LEU A 423 -15.67 -34.85 2.77
CA LEU A 423 -15.95 -34.48 1.39
C LEU A 423 -15.89 -35.67 0.40
N ARG A 424 -16.17 -36.89 0.88
CA ARG A 424 -16.16 -38.14 0.08
C ARG A 424 -17.09 -38.13 -1.14
N ASN A 425 -18.06 -37.20 -1.18
CA ASN A 425 -19.01 -37.05 -2.28
C ASN A 425 -18.42 -36.26 -3.48
N LEU A 426 -17.30 -35.55 -3.28
CA LEU A 426 -16.58 -34.84 -4.35
C LEU A 426 -15.63 -35.80 -5.08
N SER A 427 -15.47 -35.60 -6.39
CA SER A 427 -14.39 -36.22 -7.16
C SER A 427 -13.01 -35.79 -6.63
N ASP A 428 -11.95 -36.51 -7.02
CA ASP A 428 -10.59 -36.18 -6.58
C ASP A 428 -10.13 -34.82 -7.13
N ASP A 429 -10.49 -34.47 -8.37
CA ASP A 429 -10.21 -33.15 -8.95
C ASP A 429 -10.92 -32.01 -8.20
N GLU A 430 -12.19 -32.19 -7.83
CA GLU A 430 -12.95 -31.21 -7.05
C GLU A 430 -12.37 -31.05 -5.64
N TYR A 431 -11.99 -32.16 -5.00
CA TYR A 431 -11.33 -32.15 -3.69
C TYR A 431 -9.94 -31.50 -3.74
N GLU A 432 -9.14 -31.78 -4.78
CA GLU A 432 -7.84 -31.13 -4.98
C GLU A 432 -8.00 -29.61 -5.17
N ASN A 433 -9.03 -29.16 -5.89
CA ASN A 433 -9.37 -27.75 -6.02
C ASN A 433 -9.83 -27.12 -4.68
N VAL A 434 -10.62 -27.82 -3.86
CA VAL A 434 -10.94 -27.39 -2.48
C VAL A 434 -9.66 -27.23 -1.67
N MET A 435 -8.74 -28.21 -1.75
CA MET A 435 -7.52 -28.20 -0.95
C MET A 435 -6.50 -27.15 -1.40
N LYS A 436 -6.40 -26.86 -2.70
CA LYS A 436 -5.62 -25.74 -3.25
C LYS A 436 -6.13 -24.40 -2.72
N VAL A 437 -7.44 -24.19 -2.72
CA VAL A 437 -8.04 -22.94 -2.21
C VAL A 437 -7.88 -22.82 -0.69
N LEU A 438 -8.17 -23.89 0.07
CA LEU A 438 -8.00 -23.88 1.52
C LEU A 438 -6.55 -23.65 1.92
N GLY A 439 -5.59 -24.24 1.19
CA GLY A 439 -4.17 -24.10 1.48
C GLY A 439 -3.61 -22.70 1.28
N ALA A 440 -4.15 -21.96 0.29
CA ALA A 440 -3.76 -20.59 -0.03
C ALA A 440 -4.53 -19.50 0.75
N MET A 441 -5.53 -19.88 1.56
CA MET A 441 -6.21 -18.93 2.45
C MET A 441 -5.25 -18.47 3.57
N PRO A 442 -5.37 -17.22 4.05
CA PRO A 442 -4.42 -16.66 5.00
C PRO A 442 -4.60 -17.24 6.40
N TYR A 443 -3.52 -17.76 6.98
CA TYR A 443 -3.37 -17.88 8.42
C TYR A 443 -2.55 -16.67 8.91
N ILE A 444 -2.99 -15.98 9.97
CA ILE A 444 -2.29 -14.81 10.50
C ILE A 444 -2.01 -15.01 11.98
N ASP A 445 -0.74 -14.88 12.37
CA ASP A 445 -0.40 -14.55 13.75
C ASP A 445 -0.43 -13.03 13.95
N PHE A 446 -1.01 -12.64 15.07
CA PHE A 446 -1.47 -11.30 15.40
C PHE A 446 -0.85 -10.92 16.74
N GLN A 447 0.40 -10.49 16.72
CA GLN A 447 1.15 -10.15 17.93
C GLN A 447 0.94 -8.67 18.29
N ILE A 448 0.94 -8.38 19.59
CA ILE A 448 0.70 -7.03 20.13
C ILE A 448 1.78 -6.74 21.17
N THR A 449 2.51 -5.65 21.00
CA THR A 449 3.33 -5.02 22.04
C THR A 449 2.80 -3.62 22.34
N VAL A 450 3.21 -3.07 23.48
CA VAL A 450 2.82 -1.72 23.92
C VAL A 450 4.08 -0.99 24.34
N GLU A 451 4.24 0.22 23.81
CA GLU A 451 5.36 1.11 24.07
C GLU A 451 4.81 2.50 24.39
N VAL A 452 5.35 3.11 25.44
CA VAL A 452 5.10 4.51 25.80
C VAL A 452 6.26 5.33 25.26
N MET A 453 5.95 6.44 24.58
CA MET A 453 6.95 7.42 24.17
C MET A 453 7.22 8.36 25.33
N ASP A 454 8.07 7.93 26.26
CA ASP A 454 8.52 8.67 27.42
C ASP A 454 9.99 8.30 27.70
N ASP A 455 10.79 9.26 28.18
CA ASP A 455 12.24 9.11 28.28
C ASP A 455 12.68 8.31 29.53
N GLU A 456 11.82 8.21 30.55
CA GLU A 456 12.15 7.52 31.81
C GLU A 456 11.89 6.01 31.80
N ASN A 457 10.74 5.53 31.30
CA ASN A 457 10.36 4.11 31.33
C ASN A 457 9.39 3.72 30.18
N PRO A 458 9.80 2.98 29.13
CA PRO A 458 8.96 2.72 27.96
C PRO A 458 7.79 1.75 28.18
N THR A 459 7.74 1.05 29.32
CA THR A 459 6.67 0.09 29.65
C THR A 459 5.60 0.62 30.61
N ASP A 460 5.83 1.77 31.25
CA ASP A 460 4.98 2.28 32.32
C ASP A 460 3.99 3.32 31.78
N VAL A 461 2.71 2.93 31.66
CA VAL A 461 1.66 3.82 31.16
C VAL A 461 1.24 4.80 32.25
N THR A 462 1.68 6.06 32.15
CA THR A 462 1.25 7.16 33.02
C THR A 462 -0.08 7.79 32.55
N THR A 463 -0.82 8.42 33.47
CA THR A 463 -2.08 9.11 33.17
C THR A 463 -1.89 10.21 32.12
N GLY A 464 -2.60 10.14 31.00
CA GLY A 464 -2.53 11.10 29.90
C GLY A 464 -1.45 10.86 28.84
N ALA A 465 -0.50 9.94 29.05
CA ALA A 465 0.58 9.65 28.10
C ALA A 465 0.09 9.13 26.74
N LEU A 466 0.92 9.28 25.70
CA LEU A 466 0.65 8.76 24.36
C LEU A 466 1.07 7.29 24.25
N VAL A 467 0.11 6.39 24.42
CA VAL A 467 0.32 4.94 24.29
C VAL A 467 0.42 4.57 22.81
N THR A 468 1.53 3.95 22.42
CA THR A 468 1.71 3.34 21.10
C THR A 468 1.54 1.84 21.21
N VAL A 469 0.51 1.30 20.57
CA VAL A 469 0.32 -0.15 20.45
C VAL A 469 0.86 -0.60 19.11
N ILE A 470 1.87 -1.47 19.12
CA ILE A 470 2.45 -2.03 17.91
C ILE A 470 1.77 -3.37 17.65
N VAL A 471 1.11 -3.47 16.51
CA VAL A 471 0.53 -4.71 16.02
C VAL A 471 1.48 -5.29 14.97
N THR A 472 2.10 -6.43 15.26
CA THR A 472 2.84 -7.21 14.28
C THR A 472 1.92 -8.28 13.69
N LEU A 473 1.69 -8.21 12.39
CA LEU A 473 1.00 -9.23 11.62
C LEU A 473 2.04 -10.09 10.88
N VAL A 474 1.94 -11.41 11.01
CA VAL A 474 2.68 -12.38 10.19
C VAL A 474 1.67 -13.23 9.42
N ARG A 475 1.81 -13.32 8.10
CA ARG A 475 0.87 -14.02 7.21
C ARG A 475 1.51 -15.27 6.63
N GLU A 476 0.90 -16.42 6.90
CA GLU A 476 1.23 -17.72 6.34
C GLU A 476 0.11 -18.23 5.41
N ASP A 477 0.43 -19.21 4.57
CA ASP A 477 -0.55 -20.03 3.87
C ASP A 477 -1.13 -21.07 4.84
N MET A 478 -2.46 -21.15 4.99
CA MET A 478 -3.18 -22.11 5.85
C MET A 478 -2.85 -23.60 5.57
N SER A 479 -2.15 -23.89 4.47
CA SER A 479 -1.49 -25.17 4.23
C SER A 479 -0.50 -25.61 5.33
N THR A 480 0.10 -24.68 6.10
CA THR A 480 0.98 -25.01 7.24
C THR A 480 0.24 -25.79 8.34
N LEU A 481 -1.06 -25.54 8.50
CA LEU A 481 -1.90 -26.19 9.51
C LEU A 481 -2.33 -27.63 9.16
N PHE A 482 -1.92 -28.18 8.00
CA PHE A 482 -2.52 -29.40 7.43
C PHE A 482 -2.18 -30.69 8.20
N GLY A 483 -2.94 -30.96 9.26
CA GLY A 483 -2.77 -32.12 10.13
C GLY A 483 -2.03 -31.80 11.44
N ASP A 484 -1.73 -30.52 11.69
CA ASP A 484 -1.17 -30.07 12.97
C ASP A 484 -2.29 -29.80 13.98
N GLU A 485 -2.36 -30.65 15.00
CA GLU A 485 -3.31 -30.57 16.12
C GLU A 485 -2.75 -29.79 17.33
N THR A 486 -1.52 -29.26 17.26
CA THR A 486 -0.86 -28.54 18.37
C THR A 486 -1.29 -27.07 18.46
N ILE A 487 -1.59 -26.45 17.31
CA ILE A 487 -1.96 -25.04 17.19
C ILE A 487 -3.39 -24.83 17.71
N LYS A 488 -3.53 -23.98 18.73
CA LYS A 488 -4.84 -23.63 19.31
C LYS A 488 -5.52 -22.54 18.48
N GLU A 489 -6.84 -22.65 18.35
CA GLU A 489 -7.68 -21.66 17.64
C GLU A 489 -7.57 -20.28 18.32
N VAL A 490 -7.27 -19.24 17.53
CA VAL A 490 -7.37 -17.85 17.99
C VAL A 490 -8.84 -17.47 17.97
N VAL A 491 -9.34 -16.88 19.05
CA VAL A 491 -10.79 -16.80 19.34
C VAL A 491 -11.57 -15.98 18.30
N ASP A 492 -12.20 -16.70 17.37
CA ASP A 492 -13.31 -16.22 16.54
C ASP A 492 -14.51 -15.86 17.46
N ILE A 493 -15.21 -14.77 17.14
CA ILE A 493 -16.34 -14.29 17.96
C ILE A 493 -17.66 -14.91 17.45
N GLU A 494 -18.46 -15.49 18.35
CA GLU A 494 -19.86 -15.82 18.06
C GLU A 494 -20.74 -14.54 18.03
N GLU A 495 -20.62 -13.75 16.96
CA GLU A 495 -21.40 -12.51 16.75
C GLU A 495 -22.87 -12.78 16.38
N ASN A 496 -23.65 -13.43 17.25
CA ASN A 496 -25.13 -13.48 17.14
C ASN A 496 -25.82 -13.70 18.51
N GLY A 497 -25.77 -12.68 19.37
CA GLY A 497 -26.66 -12.57 20.54
C GLY A 497 -28.07 -12.17 20.13
N VAL A 498 -28.86 -13.12 19.60
CA VAL A 498 -30.29 -12.93 19.29
C VAL A 498 -31.13 -13.79 20.23
N ASP A 499 -31.49 -13.23 21.38
CA ASP A 499 -32.45 -13.85 22.29
C ASP A 499 -33.86 -13.81 21.67
N GLU A 500 -34.34 -14.97 21.18
CA GLU A 500 -35.77 -15.15 20.95
C GLU A 500 -36.51 -15.23 22.30
N PRO A 501 -37.51 -14.36 22.57
CA PRO A 501 -38.21 -14.37 23.85
C PRO A 501 -39.07 -15.63 23.97
N LYS A 502 -38.78 -16.45 24.99
CA LYS A 502 -39.67 -17.53 25.46
C LYS A 502 -40.37 -17.07 26.74
N GLU A 503 -41.70 -17.16 26.75
CA GLU A 503 -42.52 -16.56 27.79
C GLU A 503 -42.58 -17.39 29.08
N GLY A 504 -42.31 -16.72 30.20
CA GLY A 504 -42.81 -17.05 31.54
C GLY A 504 -42.03 -18.06 32.38
N PRO A 505 -42.34 -18.17 33.69
CA PRO A 505 -43.23 -17.31 34.50
C PRO A 505 -42.47 -16.32 35.42
N GLU A 506 -43.22 -15.48 36.13
CA GLU A 506 -42.71 -14.41 37.01
C GLU A 506 -41.99 -14.93 38.27
N HIS A 507 -40.97 -14.19 38.75
CA HIS A 507 -40.45 -14.33 40.12
C HIS A 507 -39.93 -13.00 40.71
N GLU A 508 -40.38 -12.68 41.92
CA GLU A 508 -39.97 -11.51 42.70
C GLU A 508 -38.51 -11.58 43.24
N PRO A 509 -37.87 -10.43 43.54
CA PRO A 509 -36.44 -10.38 43.85
C PRO A 509 -36.04 -11.00 45.21
N ALA A 510 -34.94 -11.74 45.19
CA ALA A 510 -34.44 -12.49 46.36
C ALA A 510 -33.80 -11.59 47.43
N ARG A 511 -34.23 -11.74 48.69
CA ARG A 511 -33.59 -11.10 49.86
C ARG A 511 -32.35 -11.88 50.32
N VAL A 512 -31.22 -11.18 50.42
CA VAL A 512 -29.94 -11.71 50.93
C VAL A 512 -30.08 -12.25 52.36
N LYS A 513 -29.56 -13.46 52.62
CA LYS A 513 -29.44 -14.05 53.97
C LYS A 513 -27.97 -14.13 54.39
N LYS A 514 -27.68 -13.65 55.61
CA LYS A 514 -26.32 -13.64 56.21
C LYS A 514 -25.93 -15.05 56.74
N PRO A 515 -24.64 -15.41 56.76
CA PRO A 515 -24.17 -16.76 57.14
C PRO A 515 -24.35 -17.10 58.62
N ALA A 516 -24.33 -18.40 58.93
CA ALA A 516 -24.92 -18.97 60.14
C ALA A 516 -23.95 -19.13 61.33
N TRP A 517 -23.43 -18.03 61.88
CA TRP A 517 -22.72 -18.03 63.17
C TRP A 517 -23.44 -17.31 64.33
N MET A 518 -24.59 -16.67 64.06
CA MET A 518 -25.46 -16.08 65.08
C MET A 518 -26.80 -16.84 65.22
N LYS A 519 -26.93 -17.66 66.29
CA LYS A 519 -28.13 -17.75 67.16
C LYS A 519 -27.91 -18.69 68.36
N GLN A 520 -28.34 -18.25 69.54
CA GLN A 520 -28.21 -18.99 70.81
C GLN A 520 -29.48 -19.82 71.16
N LYS A 521 -29.36 -20.64 72.21
CA LYS A 521 -30.32 -21.67 72.64
C LYS A 521 -31.60 -21.11 73.30
N ARG A 522 -32.74 -21.77 73.04
CA ARG A 522 -33.91 -22.08 73.93
C ARG A 522 -35.01 -22.70 73.03
N GLY A 523 -35.79 -23.72 73.41
CA GLY A 523 -35.77 -24.66 74.53
C GLY A 523 -37.09 -25.46 74.61
N GLY A 524 -37.06 -26.80 74.76
CA GLY A 524 -38.27 -27.66 74.79
C GLY A 524 -37.96 -29.11 75.24
N LYS A 525 -38.94 -29.88 75.74
CA LYS A 525 -38.71 -31.12 76.53
C LYS A 525 -39.62 -32.31 76.15
N LYS A 526 -39.00 -33.52 76.08
CA LYS A 526 -39.58 -34.89 76.29
C LYS A 526 -40.61 -35.36 75.23
N THR A 527 -40.80 -36.64 74.86
CA THR A 527 -40.17 -37.97 75.12
C THR A 527 -40.48 -38.91 73.90
N LYS A 528 -40.27 -40.23 73.78
CA LYS A 528 -39.95 -41.39 74.67
C LYS A 528 -39.21 -42.50 73.86
N LYS A 529 -39.19 -43.75 74.38
CA LYS A 529 -38.83 -45.06 73.76
C LYS A 529 -39.67 -46.17 74.47
N PRO A 530 -39.72 -47.47 74.08
CA PRO A 530 -38.68 -48.37 73.55
C PRO A 530 -39.02 -48.87 72.11
N ASN A 531 -38.85 -50.10 71.56
CA ASN A 531 -38.40 -51.42 72.07
C ASN A 531 -37.85 -52.35 70.95
N ARG A 532 -37.55 -53.63 71.28
CA ARG A 532 -37.18 -54.79 70.42
C ARG A 532 -37.98 -56.04 70.88
N PRO A 533 -38.11 -57.15 70.11
CA PRO A 533 -37.03 -58.15 69.99
C PRO A 533 -36.94 -58.89 68.61
N THR A 534 -36.07 -59.90 68.56
CA THR A 534 -35.69 -60.86 67.47
C THR A 534 -36.41 -62.24 67.68
N PRO A 535 -36.17 -63.42 67.00
CA PRO A 535 -34.97 -63.84 66.21
C PRO A 535 -35.03 -64.92 65.07
N LYS A 536 -33.94 -64.99 64.27
CA LYS A 536 -33.20 -66.20 63.73
C LYS A 536 -33.95 -67.24 62.86
N PRO A 537 -33.28 -68.24 62.22
CA PRO A 537 -31.83 -68.60 62.15
C PRO A 537 -31.13 -68.07 60.86
N VAL A 538 -30.15 -68.66 60.11
CA VAL A 538 -29.51 -70.00 60.05
C VAL A 538 -27.98 -69.92 59.66
N THR A 539 -27.47 -70.91 58.89
CA THR A 539 -26.10 -71.29 58.46
C THR A 539 -25.68 -70.71 57.10
N ALA A 540 -24.41 -70.67 56.65
CA ALA A 540 -23.10 -71.16 57.16
C ALA A 540 -21.94 -70.36 56.48
N THR A 541 -20.97 -69.75 57.21
CA THR A 541 -19.57 -70.22 57.53
C THR A 541 -18.66 -70.49 56.31
N ALA A 542 -17.34 -70.18 56.27
CA ALA A 542 -16.34 -69.59 57.21
C ALA A 542 -14.98 -69.45 56.42
N THR A 543 -13.83 -68.87 56.81
CA THR A 543 -13.26 -67.93 57.84
C THR A 543 -11.76 -67.71 57.46
N ALA A 544 -10.96 -66.71 57.88
CA ALA A 544 -11.11 -65.36 58.47
C ALA A 544 -9.66 -64.76 58.68
N ASN A 545 -9.54 -63.63 59.40
CA ASN A 545 -8.33 -63.10 60.09
C ASN A 545 -7.19 -62.46 59.24
N ALA A 546 -6.26 -61.63 59.77
CA ALA A 546 -6.31 -60.66 60.90
C ALA A 546 -5.01 -59.79 60.98
N VAL A 547 -5.00 -58.79 61.89
CA VAL A 547 -3.85 -58.05 62.48
C VAL A 547 -3.22 -56.89 61.64
N LYS A 548 -2.56 -55.96 62.35
CA LYS A 548 -2.03 -54.64 61.95
C LYS A 548 -0.49 -54.62 62.06
N GLN A 549 0.21 -53.65 61.45
CA GLN A 549 0.74 -52.44 62.13
C GLN A 549 1.43 -51.48 61.11
N LYS A 550 2.36 -50.62 61.56
CA LYS A 550 2.93 -49.42 60.89
C LYS A 550 4.37 -49.20 61.39
N VAL A 551 5.30 -48.67 60.58
CA VAL A 551 6.47 -47.79 60.92
C VAL A 551 7.35 -47.52 59.67
N GLU A 552 8.26 -46.55 59.78
CA GLU A 552 9.31 -46.03 58.88
C GLU A 552 10.36 -47.13 58.43
N ASP A 553 11.43 -46.93 57.63
CA ASP A 553 12.33 -45.75 57.47
C ASP A 553 13.21 -45.77 56.17
N SER A 554 14.06 -44.74 56.00
CA SER A 554 15.05 -44.53 54.89
C SER A 554 16.47 -45.00 55.27
N PRO A 555 17.48 -45.02 54.35
CA PRO A 555 18.24 -43.81 53.91
C PRO A 555 18.56 -43.79 52.38
N ASN A 556 19.00 -42.74 51.68
CA ASN A 556 19.49 -41.35 51.93
C ASN A 556 21.03 -41.10 51.76
N VAL A 557 21.36 -40.02 51.03
CA VAL A 557 22.67 -39.32 50.79
C VAL A 557 23.85 -40.02 50.08
N SER A 558 24.12 -39.62 48.81
CA SER A 558 25.32 -38.83 48.36
C SER A 558 25.25 -38.63 46.82
N THR A 559 25.23 -37.45 46.20
CA THR A 559 26.09 -36.22 46.16
C THR A 559 27.30 -36.34 45.21
N GLU A 560 27.53 -35.28 44.40
CA GLU A 560 28.69 -35.01 43.51
C GLU A 560 28.87 -35.85 42.22
N ARG A 561 29.54 -35.39 41.14
CA ARG A 561 29.69 -34.04 40.53
C ARG A 561 30.22 -34.18 39.08
N LYS A 562 30.16 -33.09 38.30
CA LYS A 562 30.65 -32.90 36.91
C LYS A 562 31.91 -33.73 36.52
N GLN A 563 31.97 -34.23 35.28
CA GLN A 563 32.86 -33.66 34.23
C GLN A 563 32.67 -34.31 32.82
N LYS A 564 33.02 -33.53 31.78
CA LYS A 564 33.29 -33.99 30.40
C LYS A 564 34.78 -34.38 30.29
N PRO A 565 35.17 -35.25 29.34
CA PRO A 565 36.15 -34.79 28.33
C PRO A 565 35.58 -34.60 26.91
N LYS A 566 36.49 -34.37 25.95
CA LYS A 566 36.28 -33.82 24.60
C LYS A 566 37.40 -34.38 23.68
N GLU A 567 37.33 -34.11 22.36
CA GLU A 567 38.47 -34.19 21.39
C GLU A 567 38.93 -35.63 20.98
N GLU A 568 39.52 -35.90 19.80
CA GLU A 568 39.82 -35.08 18.59
C GLU A 568 40.06 -35.94 17.30
N ARG A 569 39.99 -35.32 16.09
CA ARG A 569 40.70 -35.67 14.81
C ARG A 569 40.36 -37.01 14.12
N LYS A 570 40.64 -37.31 12.82
CA LYS A 570 40.98 -36.64 11.52
C LYS A 570 40.84 -37.73 10.41
N ALA A 571 40.91 -37.55 9.08
CA ALA A 571 40.60 -36.51 8.07
C ALA A 571 41.04 -37.06 6.67
N ARG A 572 41.33 -36.18 5.68
CA ARG A 572 41.84 -36.43 4.29
C ARG A 572 40.70 -36.66 3.25
N VAL A 573 40.47 -35.85 2.18
CA VAL A 573 41.33 -35.03 1.25
C VAL A 573 42.05 -35.98 0.26
N GLU A 574 42.40 -35.69 -1.01
CA GLU A 574 42.46 -34.48 -1.86
C GLU A 574 41.10 -34.18 -2.58
N GLU A 575 40.85 -33.67 -3.82
CA GLU A 575 41.52 -33.42 -5.14
C GLU A 575 40.85 -32.18 -5.87
N GLU A 576 41.18 -31.84 -7.15
CA GLU A 576 41.01 -30.48 -7.78
C GLU A 576 40.57 -30.43 -9.28
N GLU A 577 40.11 -29.26 -9.80
CA GLU A 577 40.69 -28.49 -10.95
C GLU A 577 39.99 -27.10 -11.17
N SER A 578 40.56 -26.19 -11.99
CA SER A 578 40.45 -24.72 -11.83
C SER A 578 40.14 -23.85 -13.09
N ASP A 579 40.37 -22.52 -12.95
CA ASP A 579 40.54 -21.43 -13.95
C ASP A 579 39.31 -20.52 -14.23
N LEU A 580 39.39 -19.21 -14.56
CA LEU A 580 40.36 -18.06 -14.49
C LEU A 580 39.52 -16.78 -14.89
N SER A 581 39.82 -15.49 -14.66
CA SER A 581 40.76 -14.72 -13.79
C SER A 581 40.51 -13.19 -13.92
N ALA A 582 41.18 -12.38 -13.08
CA ALA A 582 41.63 -10.98 -13.30
C ALA A 582 40.64 -9.79 -13.33
N ASP A 583 40.99 -8.57 -12.84
CA ASP A 583 42.06 -8.13 -11.90
C ASP A 583 41.83 -6.68 -11.39
N GLU A 584 42.29 -6.40 -10.15
CA GLU A 584 42.80 -5.13 -9.52
C GLU A 584 42.07 -3.77 -9.78
N SER A 585 42.42 -2.56 -9.30
CA SER A 585 43.54 -1.92 -8.54
C SER A 585 43.01 -0.56 -7.98
N ASP A 586 43.51 0.15 -6.95
CA ASP A 586 44.46 -0.05 -5.82
C ASP A 586 44.43 1.25 -4.92
N ALA A 587 45.15 1.28 -3.77
CA ALA A 587 45.46 2.43 -2.87
C ALA A 587 44.30 3.04 -2.02
N ASP A 588 44.32 3.16 -0.68
CA ASP A 588 45.34 3.11 0.41
C ASP A 588 46.24 4.36 0.60
N THR A 589 46.35 4.83 1.85
CA THR A 589 47.45 5.69 2.36
C THR A 589 47.41 5.79 3.90
N ASN A 590 48.58 5.70 4.54
CA ASN A 590 48.77 5.71 6.00
C ASN A 590 49.60 6.94 6.44
N GLU A 591 49.49 7.34 7.72
CA GLU A 591 50.62 7.54 8.69
C GLU A 591 50.06 7.96 10.08
N ARG A 592 50.46 7.30 11.19
CA ARG A 592 51.50 7.68 12.20
C ARG A 592 51.20 9.02 12.91
N ASP A 593 51.27 9.14 14.23
CA ASP A 593 52.40 8.74 15.09
C ASP A 593 52.04 8.17 16.50
N ASN A 594 52.96 8.19 17.48
CA ASN A 594 53.04 7.21 18.59
C ASN A 594 53.19 7.80 20.02
N LYS A 595 52.94 6.97 21.07
CA LYS A 595 53.08 7.15 22.54
C LYS A 595 51.98 7.97 23.27
N SER A 596 51.62 7.68 24.54
CA SER A 596 52.13 6.68 25.53
C SER A 596 51.12 6.25 26.61
N SER A 597 51.40 5.09 27.23
CA SER A 597 51.09 4.66 28.62
C SER A 597 49.63 4.52 29.09
N GLU A 598 49.24 3.26 29.30
CA GLU A 598 48.59 2.69 30.51
C GLU A 598 47.43 3.45 31.18
N ASP A 599 46.20 2.92 31.02
CA ASP A 599 45.37 2.51 32.18
C ASP A 599 44.31 1.47 31.76
N GLU A 600 44.09 0.41 32.56
CA GLU A 600 43.08 -0.62 32.30
C GLU A 600 41.77 -0.37 33.08
N SER A 601 40.82 0.40 32.53
CA SER A 601 39.40 0.28 32.88
C SER A 601 38.48 0.84 31.78
N GLY A 602 37.51 0.04 31.30
CA GLY A 602 36.59 0.48 30.24
C GLY A 602 35.85 -0.60 29.43
N GLY A 603 35.95 -1.88 29.79
CA GLY A 603 35.35 -2.99 29.04
C GLY A 603 33.82 -3.16 29.19
N GLN A 604 33.05 -2.08 29.04
CA GLN A 604 31.57 -2.07 29.08
C GLN A 604 31.04 -0.77 28.42
N ASN A 605 30.66 -0.82 27.13
CA ASN A 605 29.66 0.06 26.49
C ASN A 605 29.43 -0.23 25.00
N ILE A 606 30.42 -0.76 24.26
CA ILE A 606 30.39 -0.89 22.79
C ILE A 606 29.11 -1.59 22.29
N ASP A 607 28.74 -2.74 22.89
CA ASP A 607 27.52 -3.49 22.52
C ASP A 607 26.22 -2.63 22.63
N ALA A 608 26.18 -1.64 23.53
CA ALA A 608 25.02 -0.79 23.78
C ALA A 608 24.99 0.47 22.90
N GLU A 609 26.11 0.85 22.30
CA GLU A 609 26.17 1.92 21.28
C GLU A 609 25.76 1.35 19.91
N ASP A 610 26.24 0.15 19.56
CA ASP A 610 25.78 -0.61 18.38
C ASP A 610 24.26 -0.82 18.40
N ASP A 611 23.69 -1.33 19.50
CA ASP A 611 22.23 -1.55 19.62
C ASP A 611 21.43 -0.24 19.46
N GLN A 612 21.95 0.89 19.97
CA GLN A 612 21.34 2.21 19.76
C GLN A 612 21.44 2.70 18.32
N GLU A 613 22.53 2.41 17.61
CA GLU A 613 22.65 2.74 16.19
C GLU A 613 21.69 1.88 15.34
N TRP A 614 21.57 0.58 15.63
CA TRP A 614 20.57 -0.30 15.01
C TRP A 614 19.12 0.17 15.26
N GLU A 615 18.81 0.68 16.44
CA GLU A 615 17.53 1.33 16.74
C GLU A 615 17.31 2.61 15.91
N ARG A 616 18.33 3.46 15.78
CA ARG A 616 18.26 4.69 14.97
C ARG A 616 18.05 4.37 13.50
N PHE A 617 18.78 3.40 12.94
CA PHE A 617 18.56 2.90 11.57
C PHE A 617 17.15 2.33 11.38
N ARG A 618 16.63 1.54 12.33
CA ARG A 618 15.25 1.02 12.29
C ARG A 618 14.21 2.15 12.25
N LYS A 619 14.35 3.13 13.13
CA LYS A 619 13.48 4.33 13.21
C LYS A 619 13.58 5.21 11.95
N LEU A 620 14.74 5.21 11.26
CA LEU A 620 14.97 5.97 10.03
C LEU A 620 14.37 5.26 8.80
N HIS A 621 14.57 3.94 8.66
CA HIS A 621 13.94 3.13 7.62
C HIS A 621 12.40 3.08 7.77
N GLU A 622 11.88 3.15 8.99
CA GLU A 622 10.44 3.27 9.24
C GLU A 622 9.87 4.65 8.86
N ARG A 623 10.64 5.74 9.08
CA ARG A 623 10.31 7.06 8.52
C ARG A 623 10.31 7.03 6.99
N GLU A 624 11.29 6.40 6.37
CA GLU A 624 11.37 6.26 4.91
C GLU A 624 10.16 5.49 4.34
N LYS A 625 9.79 4.37 4.98
CA LYS A 625 8.58 3.59 4.67
C LYS A 625 7.25 4.35 4.95
N SER A 626 7.30 5.46 5.67
CA SER A 626 6.16 6.38 5.84
C SER A 626 6.09 7.50 4.78
N LEU A 627 7.21 7.78 4.11
CA LEU A 627 7.32 8.73 3.00
C LEU A 627 7.04 8.05 1.65
N GLU A 628 7.39 6.77 1.51
CA GLU A 628 6.91 5.96 0.39
C GLU A 628 5.38 5.78 0.44
N GLY A 629 4.72 6.02 -0.69
CA GLY A 629 3.27 5.83 -0.79
C GLY A 629 2.90 4.34 -0.64
N LYS A 630 2.23 3.99 0.46
CA LYS A 630 1.87 2.60 0.86
C LYS A 630 1.59 1.68 -0.34
N SER A 631 2.38 0.60 -0.42
CA SER A 631 2.16 -0.45 -1.41
C SER A 631 0.73 -1.03 -1.29
N LYS A 632 0.14 -1.32 -2.45
CA LYS A 632 -1.18 -1.96 -2.60
C LYS A 632 -1.03 -3.36 -3.18
N VAL A 633 0.00 -4.07 -2.73
CA VAL A 633 0.39 -5.41 -3.18
C VAL A 633 0.44 -6.32 -1.96
N SER A 634 -0.42 -7.33 -1.98
CA SER A 634 -0.52 -8.43 -1.02
C SER A 634 -1.01 -9.67 -1.79
N HIS A 635 -1.39 -10.74 -1.08
CA HIS A 635 -1.79 -12.02 -1.71
C HIS A 635 -3.15 -11.97 -2.43
N PRO A 636 -3.36 -12.75 -3.50
CA PRO A 636 -4.58 -12.70 -4.32
C PRO A 636 -5.74 -13.51 -3.74
N VAL A 637 -6.88 -12.85 -3.52
CA VAL A 637 -8.07 -13.43 -2.88
C VAL A 637 -8.77 -14.45 -3.79
N HIS A 638 -9.08 -15.64 -3.26
CA HIS A 638 -10.06 -16.54 -3.89
C HIS A 638 -11.48 -15.97 -3.76
N CYS A 639 -11.92 -15.24 -4.79
CA CYS A 639 -13.21 -14.54 -4.85
C CYS A 639 -13.93 -14.77 -6.20
N PRO A 640 -14.44 -15.99 -6.49
CA PRO A 640 -14.97 -16.34 -7.81
C PRO A 640 -16.21 -15.53 -8.23
N TYR A 641 -17.01 -15.06 -7.28
CA TYR A 641 -18.22 -14.26 -7.57
C TYR A 641 -17.93 -12.74 -7.69
N PHE A 642 -16.80 -12.25 -7.19
CA PHE A 642 -16.41 -10.86 -7.32
C PHE A 642 -15.85 -10.59 -8.73
N PRO A 643 -16.26 -9.51 -9.43
CA PRO A 643 -15.99 -9.33 -10.86
C PRO A 643 -14.54 -8.94 -11.21
N HIS A 644 -13.82 -8.28 -10.29
CA HIS A 644 -12.44 -7.85 -10.51
C HIS A 644 -11.43 -8.76 -9.79
N GLU A 645 -10.14 -8.60 -10.05
CA GLU A 645 -9.10 -9.16 -9.19
C GLU A 645 -9.03 -8.37 -7.87
N LYS A 646 -8.70 -9.03 -6.76
CA LYS A 646 -8.70 -8.44 -5.41
C LYS A 646 -7.53 -9.00 -4.61
N GLN A 647 -6.79 -8.13 -3.94
CA GLN A 647 -5.70 -8.49 -3.02
C GLN A 647 -6.18 -8.49 -1.57
N GLU A 648 -5.55 -9.28 -0.71
CA GLU A 648 -5.90 -9.48 0.70
C GLU A 648 -5.57 -8.24 1.54
N TYR A 649 -6.60 -7.59 2.09
CA TYR A 649 -6.49 -6.38 2.92
C TYR A 649 -7.16 -6.58 4.28
N TRP A 650 -6.71 -5.82 5.28
CA TRP A 650 -7.10 -5.98 6.68
C TRP A 650 -7.32 -4.62 7.37
N TRP A 651 -8.27 -4.56 8.30
CA TRP A 651 -8.43 -3.43 9.22
C TRP A 651 -7.89 -3.78 10.59
N VAL A 652 -7.06 -2.90 11.14
CA VAL A 652 -6.55 -2.98 12.51
C VAL A 652 -6.96 -1.73 13.30
N TYR A 653 -7.58 -1.91 14.47
CA TYR A 653 -8.08 -0.81 15.29
C TYR A 653 -8.26 -1.22 16.75
N ILE A 654 -8.36 -0.23 17.64
CA ILE A 654 -8.57 -0.43 19.08
C ILE A 654 -9.95 0.09 19.47
N VAL A 655 -10.72 -0.73 20.19
CA VAL A 655 -12.01 -0.35 20.79
C VAL A 655 -11.99 -0.52 22.30
N ASP A 656 -12.73 0.31 23.02
CA ASP A 656 -13.20 -0.05 24.35
C ASP A 656 -14.59 -0.69 24.25
N ARG A 657 -14.66 -2.00 24.50
CA ARG A 657 -15.91 -2.77 24.51
C ARG A 657 -16.87 -2.35 25.64
N LYS A 658 -16.38 -1.73 26.73
CA LYS A 658 -17.21 -1.27 27.86
C LYS A 658 -18.00 -0.01 27.50
N SER A 659 -17.34 1.02 26.99
CA SER A 659 -17.99 2.26 26.52
C SER A 659 -18.59 2.14 25.11
N LYS A 660 -18.26 1.08 24.35
CA LYS A 660 -18.61 0.87 22.94
C LYS A 660 -18.06 1.97 22.02
N THR A 661 -16.84 2.42 22.31
CA THR A 661 -16.17 3.51 21.59
C THR A 661 -14.89 3.05 20.89
N LEU A 662 -14.48 3.80 19.87
CA LEU A 662 -13.35 3.50 19.00
C LEU A 662 -12.19 4.42 19.38
N LEU A 663 -11.10 3.87 19.94
CA LEU A 663 -9.98 4.65 20.47
C LEU A 663 -9.01 5.10 19.38
N THR A 664 -8.87 4.32 18.30
CA THR A 664 -7.98 4.64 17.18
C THR A 664 -8.72 4.58 15.85
N ALA A 665 -8.37 5.48 14.93
CA ALA A 665 -8.85 5.44 13.56
C ALA A 665 -8.45 4.10 12.88
N PRO A 666 -9.34 3.43 12.12
CA PRO A 666 -9.01 2.12 11.58
C PRO A 666 -7.89 2.19 10.54
N TYR A 667 -6.77 1.53 10.85
CA TYR A 667 -5.66 1.42 9.92
C TYR A 667 -5.97 0.34 8.89
N TYR A 668 -5.96 0.72 7.61
CA TYR A 668 -6.14 -0.22 6.50
C TYR A 668 -4.78 -0.69 6.00
N VAL A 669 -4.54 -1.99 6.16
CA VAL A 669 -3.32 -2.73 5.79
C VAL A 669 -3.45 -3.20 4.34
N THR A 670 -2.55 -2.73 3.48
CA THR A 670 -2.56 -3.01 2.03
C THR A 670 -1.29 -3.65 1.48
N SER A 671 -0.30 -3.86 2.34
CA SER A 671 1.07 -4.29 1.98
C SER A 671 1.52 -5.58 2.68
N LEU A 672 0.61 -6.29 3.34
CA LEU A 672 0.91 -7.54 4.05
C LEU A 672 1.17 -8.68 3.05
N VAL A 673 2.46 -8.89 2.76
CA VAL A 673 2.95 -10.07 2.05
C VAL A 673 3.29 -11.15 3.08
N ASP A 674 4.38 -10.98 3.84
CA ASP A 674 4.81 -11.97 4.85
C ASP A 674 4.73 -11.41 6.27
N ARG A 675 5.18 -10.16 6.50
CA ARG A 675 5.12 -9.47 7.80
C ARG A 675 4.89 -7.96 7.65
N GLU A 676 4.00 -7.39 8.46
CA GLU A 676 3.78 -5.93 8.57
C GLU A 676 3.59 -5.51 10.03
N SER A 677 4.23 -4.41 10.42
CA SER A 677 4.05 -3.72 11.71
C SER A 677 3.14 -2.50 11.56
N VAL A 678 2.15 -2.36 12.43
CA VAL A 678 1.17 -1.26 12.42
C VAL A 678 1.17 -0.55 13.77
N HIS A 679 1.43 0.75 13.75
CA HIS A 679 1.53 1.60 14.94
C HIS A 679 0.19 2.32 15.20
N LEU A 680 -0.50 1.93 16.27
CA LEU A 680 -1.79 2.50 16.68
C LEU A 680 -1.62 3.35 17.95
N LYS A 681 -1.74 4.67 17.82
CA LYS A 681 -1.49 5.62 18.91
C LYS A 681 -2.78 6.20 19.49
N PHE A 682 -2.91 6.25 20.81
CA PHE A 682 -4.00 6.93 21.51
C PHE A 682 -3.54 7.46 22.88
N THR A 683 -4.28 8.41 23.45
CA THR A 683 -4.00 9.00 24.76
C THR A 683 -4.51 8.11 25.90
N ALA A 684 -3.68 7.83 26.90
CA ALA A 684 -4.11 7.15 28.12
C ALA A 684 -5.21 7.96 28.86
N PRO A 685 -6.15 7.29 29.56
CA PRO A 685 -7.11 7.95 30.43
C PRO A 685 -6.46 8.86 31.48
N SER A 686 -7.20 9.88 31.93
CA SER A 686 -6.73 10.87 32.90
C SER A 686 -6.84 10.43 34.37
N TRP A 687 -7.35 9.23 34.64
CA TRP A 687 -7.39 8.64 35.98
C TRP A 687 -6.69 7.28 35.97
N SER A 688 -6.00 6.98 37.07
CA SER A 688 -5.22 5.75 37.22
C SER A 688 -6.10 4.50 37.43
N GLY A 689 -5.56 3.33 37.12
CA GLY A 689 -6.17 2.02 37.31
C GLY A 689 -6.12 1.11 36.08
N LEU A 690 -6.72 -0.08 36.23
CA LEU A 690 -6.68 -1.15 35.23
C LEU A 690 -7.77 -1.00 34.16
N PHE A 691 -7.36 -0.59 32.96
CA PHE A 691 -8.21 -0.54 31.76
C PHE A 691 -8.07 -1.82 30.93
N THR A 692 -9.08 -2.08 30.11
CA THR A 692 -9.16 -3.24 29.21
C THR A 692 -9.61 -2.74 27.84
N VAL A 693 -8.71 -2.70 26.88
CA VAL A 693 -9.00 -2.29 25.50
C VAL A 693 -8.85 -3.50 24.59
N THR A 694 -9.70 -3.64 23.59
CA THR A 694 -9.66 -4.77 22.66
C THR A 694 -9.05 -4.31 21.35
N VAL A 695 -7.94 -4.93 20.94
CA VAL A 695 -7.35 -4.72 19.62
C VAL A 695 -8.02 -5.72 18.66
N CYS A 696 -8.59 -5.20 17.59
CA CYS A 696 -9.35 -5.95 16.60
C CYS A 696 -8.59 -6.01 15.27
N LEU A 697 -8.52 -7.21 14.69
CA LEU A 697 -8.07 -7.48 13.32
C LEU A 697 -9.26 -8.05 12.54
N ARG A 698 -9.70 -7.36 11.48
CA ARG A 698 -10.79 -7.84 10.60
C ARG A 698 -10.34 -7.95 9.15
N SER A 699 -10.77 -9.02 8.47
CA SER A 699 -10.54 -9.20 7.03
C SER A 699 -11.51 -8.38 6.21
N ASP A 700 -11.01 -7.74 5.16
CA ASP A 700 -11.84 -7.10 4.13
C ASP A 700 -12.38 -8.13 3.10
N SER A 701 -11.77 -9.32 3.02
CA SER A 701 -11.92 -10.22 1.86
C SER A 701 -12.39 -11.65 2.16
N TYR A 702 -12.38 -12.07 3.43
CA TYR A 702 -12.90 -13.36 3.87
C TYR A 702 -13.80 -13.24 5.12
N ILE A 703 -14.69 -14.22 5.32
CA ILE A 703 -15.59 -14.34 6.47
C ILE A 703 -15.06 -15.44 7.41
N GLY A 704 -15.08 -15.22 8.73
CA GLY A 704 -14.53 -16.19 9.71
C GLY A 704 -13.00 -16.19 9.79
N PHE A 705 -12.41 -14.99 9.75
CA PHE A 705 -10.97 -14.72 9.94
C PHE A 705 -10.78 -13.49 10.85
N ASN A 706 -11.76 -13.17 11.71
CA ASN A 706 -11.76 -11.94 12.51
C ASN A 706 -11.19 -12.23 13.90
N GLN A 707 -9.97 -11.76 14.16
CA GLN A 707 -9.31 -11.97 15.44
C GLN A 707 -9.47 -10.75 16.36
N GLN A 708 -9.55 -10.99 17.66
CA GLN A 708 -9.42 -9.95 18.67
C GLN A 708 -8.57 -10.42 19.84
N LYS A 709 -7.81 -9.51 20.46
CA LYS A 709 -7.02 -9.78 21.66
C LYS A 709 -7.24 -8.63 22.66
N ASP A 710 -7.55 -8.98 23.89
CA ASP A 710 -7.78 -8.02 24.98
C ASP A 710 -6.45 -7.61 25.62
N LEU A 711 -6.14 -6.33 25.50
CA LEU A 711 -4.98 -5.68 26.10
C LEU A 711 -5.37 -5.07 27.45
N LYS A 712 -4.63 -5.42 28.49
CA LYS A 712 -4.75 -4.84 29.83
C LYS A 712 -3.72 -3.73 29.99
N LEU A 713 -4.18 -2.54 30.36
CA LEU A 713 -3.36 -1.37 30.57
C LEU A 713 -3.51 -0.97 32.03
N ASP A 714 -2.44 -1.09 32.81
CA ASP A 714 -2.40 -0.61 34.18
C ASP A 714 -1.87 0.83 34.16
N VAL A 715 -2.79 1.80 34.22
CA VAL A 715 -2.44 3.22 34.11
C VAL A 715 -2.01 3.71 35.48
N LYS A 716 -0.71 3.95 35.65
CA LYS A 716 -0.12 4.56 36.83
C LYS A 716 -0.48 6.04 36.86
N GLN A 717 -0.66 6.60 38.06
CA GLN A 717 -0.72 8.05 38.20
C GLN A 717 0.64 8.61 37.77
N ALA A 718 0.66 9.66 36.95
CA ALA A 718 1.91 10.33 36.60
C ALA A 718 2.65 10.77 37.88
N PRO A 719 4.00 10.71 37.91
CA PRO A 719 4.76 11.38 38.96
C PRO A 719 4.30 12.83 39.10
N ALA A 720 4.29 13.35 40.33
CA ALA A 720 4.20 14.79 40.48
C ALA A 720 5.46 15.40 39.86
N GLU A 721 5.30 16.41 38.99
CA GLU A 721 6.42 17.22 38.51
C GLU A 721 7.26 17.65 39.73
N THR A 722 8.56 17.37 39.71
CA THR A 722 9.46 17.85 40.75
C THR A 722 9.57 19.36 40.61
N THR A 723 8.77 20.10 41.38
CA THR A 723 8.77 21.57 41.49
C THR A 723 10.02 22.11 42.19
N GLU A 724 11.13 21.38 42.05
CA GLU A 724 12.47 21.63 42.55
C GLU A 724 13.45 21.36 41.39
N HIS A 725 13.24 22.04 40.26
CA HIS A 725 14.41 22.65 39.65
C HIS A 725 15.06 23.53 40.73
N PRO A 726 16.38 23.46 40.94
CA PRO A 726 17.09 24.50 41.66
C PRO A 726 16.92 25.79 40.85
N GLN A 727 15.91 26.58 41.19
CA GLN A 727 15.90 28.00 40.88
C GLN A 727 17.22 28.56 41.40
N TRP A 728 17.86 29.45 40.64
CA TRP A 728 19.15 30.01 41.03
C TRP A 728 18.94 30.99 42.19
N ASP A 729 18.81 30.43 43.40
CA ASP A 729 19.06 31.11 44.65
C ASP A 729 20.56 31.44 44.68
N PHE A 730 20.90 32.58 44.08
CA PHE A 730 22.12 33.28 44.43
C PHE A 730 21.97 33.70 45.90
N GLU A 731 22.71 33.05 46.78
CA GLU A 731 22.86 33.52 48.16
C GLU A 731 23.60 34.87 48.09
N ASP A 732 22.87 35.97 48.30
CA ASP A 732 23.35 37.37 48.18
C ASP A 732 24.45 37.73 49.22
N ASP A 733 24.94 36.77 50.00
CA ASP A 733 25.88 36.95 51.12
C ASP A 733 27.38 36.97 50.72
N GLU A 734 27.76 36.65 49.46
CA GLU A 734 29.18 36.72 49.02
C GLU A 734 29.57 38.02 48.26
N GLN A 735 28.64 38.93 47.92
CA GLN A 735 28.99 40.14 47.16
C GLN A 735 29.62 41.28 47.99
N GLU A 736 29.41 41.36 49.30
CA GLU A 736 30.07 42.39 50.14
C GLU A 736 31.58 42.13 50.33
N ASN A 737 32.04 40.87 50.32
CA ASN A 737 33.44 40.51 50.61
C ASN A 737 34.44 40.74 49.45
N LEU A 738 33.96 41.03 48.23
CA LEU A 738 34.81 41.26 47.05
C LEU A 738 35.02 42.74 46.71
N LEU A 739 34.17 43.64 47.22
CA LEU A 739 34.25 45.07 46.92
C LEU A 739 35.30 45.81 47.77
N GLU A 740 35.53 45.43 49.04
CA GLU A 740 36.56 46.05 49.89
C GLU A 740 38.01 45.66 49.54
N LYS A 741 38.24 44.83 48.52
CA LYS A 741 39.58 44.32 48.13
C LYS A 741 40.10 44.79 46.76
N ALA A 742 39.32 45.56 46.00
CA ALA A 742 39.75 46.10 44.71
C ALA A 742 40.43 47.48 44.80
N ASP A 743 40.20 48.23 45.89
CA ASP A 743 40.58 49.65 46.03
C ASP A 743 42.07 49.91 46.35
N GLN A 744 42.96 48.90 46.32
CA GLN A 744 44.37 49.04 46.69
C GLN A 744 45.37 48.22 45.85
N GLU A 745 45.47 48.43 44.53
CA GLU A 745 46.75 48.28 43.81
C GLU A 745 46.79 48.97 42.42
N SER A 746 47.71 49.95 42.25
CA SER A 746 48.21 50.57 41.00
C SER A 746 47.21 50.99 39.89
N GLU A 747 47.07 52.26 39.48
CA GLU A 747 48.07 53.29 39.11
C GLU A 747 49.03 52.89 37.97
N TYR A 748 48.61 53.07 36.70
CA TYR A 748 49.49 53.56 35.62
C TYR A 748 48.73 54.06 34.37
N THR A 749 49.43 54.86 33.55
CA THR A 749 49.15 55.32 32.17
C THR A 749 47.85 56.11 31.86
N THR A 750 48.05 57.38 31.50
CA THR A 750 47.09 58.27 30.81
C THR A 750 47.33 58.29 29.30
N ASP A 751 46.45 58.98 28.57
CA ASP A 751 46.61 59.49 27.19
C ASP A 751 46.66 58.40 26.07
N GLU A 752 46.18 58.61 24.83
CA GLU A 752 45.95 59.85 24.06
C GLU A 752 44.72 59.73 23.10
N ASP A 753 44.45 60.75 22.26
CA ASP A 753 43.16 61.04 21.60
C ASP A 753 42.97 60.59 20.12
N LEU A 754 41.70 60.26 19.76
CA LEU A 754 41.01 60.51 18.45
C LEU A 754 41.54 59.84 17.14
N PRO A 755 40.80 59.89 15.99
CA PRO A 755 39.36 60.20 15.74
C PRO A 755 38.62 59.10 14.91
N GLU A 756 37.37 59.41 14.52
CA GLU A 756 36.56 58.77 13.47
C GLU A 756 37.09 59.08 12.04
N ASP A 757 36.72 58.27 11.04
CA ASP A 757 36.63 58.68 9.61
C ASP A 757 35.71 57.71 8.81
N GLU A 758 35.22 58.14 7.63
CA GLU A 758 34.14 57.50 6.84
C GLU A 758 34.60 56.54 5.71
N ASP A 759 33.80 55.51 5.39
CA ASP A 759 33.46 55.04 4.01
C ASP A 759 32.33 53.96 4.03
#